data_AF-A0A2N5CVY3-F1
#
_entry.id   AF-A0A2N5CVY3-F1
#
_cell.length_a   1.000
_cell.length_b   1.000
_cell.length_c   1.000
_cell.angle_alpha   90.00
_cell.angle_beta   90.00
_cell.angle_gamma   90.00
#
_symmetry.space_group_name_H-M   'P 1'
#
loop_
_entity.id
_entity.type
_entity.pdbx_description
1 polymer ?
#
loop_
_entity_poly.entity_id
_entity_poly.type
_entity_poly.pdbx_seq_one_letter_code
_entity_poly.pdbx_strand_id
1 'polypeptide(L)'
;MTRHLLAGAAALAFAAPAAAAPLLASVFTDHAVLQRDKPIAVWGVAAPNAVVALDLSGEQGLANADAKGRWVALLDARPATGTPLTLTVKAGAETQTISDLLIGDVWLCSGQSNMEYPLRRALNGEAEAAAATDPHVRLLQTGRTSLPYPTDKLPVQAVWKTSSYETANNFSAACFFMGRDIRKAAGVPVGLIDATWGGSIIQDWISGPGLKALGGYDEGLSVLADYAKDPVKGMARWGAMLDRWAARVEPHAANWAKPDFDDRAWATMPAEQFWETNPGLETFDGTIWLRAEVTLTKAQAAQAATLVLGPVDDIDTSFVNGRQVGSQEGWDVKRAYAVPAGTLKAGRNVVAVRAVDVGGGGGAWGPAQDKGLKLADGSFAPLGGTWRYKVSTRLSDTGLPPHAPWLGTSGLSTLHNGMIAPLAPYGVKGFAWYQGEANVTEAKEYARLMPALIADWRRAFDAPDAPFLMVQLAAFGPQVNKPGVSRWAELRDVQRRTVAADPNTGLASAVDLGSPYDIHPADKLQVGLRLGGLARKLAYGETALNASGPAPVSAARDGAEVVVTLDQPAVAYGSGRPAGFELCDSAESCRFVDASLDGDKVRLTVPAGYAAVKVRFAWADSPVLNLFGANRLPATPFELPVR
;
A
#
# COMPACT_ATOMS: atom_id res chain seq x y z
N MET A 1 -67.87 25.70 -29.19
CA MET A 1 -66.95 25.13 -28.19
C MET A 1 -66.13 24.04 -28.86
N THR A 2 -64.93 24.41 -29.28
CA THR A 2 -64.01 23.65 -30.14
C THR A 2 -63.31 22.55 -29.32
N ARG A 3 -63.50 21.28 -29.70
CA ARG A 3 -62.72 20.14 -29.19
C ARG A 3 -61.67 19.77 -30.23
N HIS A 4 -60.41 20.05 -29.93
CA HIS A 4 -59.26 19.62 -30.72
C HIS A 4 -58.90 18.16 -30.39
N LEU A 5 -58.90 17.30 -31.40
CA LEU A 5 -58.35 15.94 -31.35
C LEU A 5 -56.84 16.01 -31.56
N LEU A 6 -56.07 15.74 -30.51
CA LEU A 6 -54.62 15.52 -30.57
C LEU A 6 -54.36 14.04 -30.85
N ALA A 7 -53.88 13.74 -32.06
CA ALA A 7 -53.36 12.41 -32.40
C ALA A 7 -51.95 12.24 -31.81
N GLY A 8 -51.81 11.37 -30.81
CA GLY A 8 -50.53 11.01 -30.22
C GLY A 8 -49.76 10.06 -31.14
N ALA A 9 -48.66 10.54 -31.73
CA ALA A 9 -47.68 9.69 -32.39
C ALA A 9 -46.86 8.95 -31.33
N ALA A 10 -47.01 7.63 -31.25
CA ALA A 10 -46.17 6.78 -30.41
C ALA A 10 -44.76 6.70 -31.02
N ALA A 11 -43.81 7.43 -30.43
CA ALA A 11 -42.40 7.27 -30.75
C ALA A 11 -41.92 5.92 -30.20
N LEU A 12 -41.76 4.92 -31.07
CA LEU A 12 -41.03 3.69 -30.80
C LEU A 12 -39.57 4.04 -30.53
N ALA A 13 -39.19 4.10 -29.24
CA ALA A 13 -37.80 4.18 -28.83
C ALA A 13 -37.12 2.85 -29.19
N PHE A 14 -36.37 2.83 -30.29
CA PHE A 14 -35.43 1.75 -30.57
C PHE A 14 -34.35 1.79 -29.49
N ALA A 15 -34.43 0.87 -28.53
CA ALA A 15 -33.32 0.60 -27.64
C ALA A 15 -32.12 0.17 -28.51
N ALA A 16 -31.07 1.01 -28.54
CA ALA A 16 -29.82 0.61 -29.19
C ALA A 16 -29.34 -0.71 -28.55
N PRO A 17 -28.93 -1.72 -29.34
CA PRO A 17 -28.39 -2.94 -28.77
C PRO A 17 -27.22 -2.57 -27.86
N ALA A 18 -27.25 -3.05 -26.61
CA ALA A 18 -26.13 -2.90 -25.70
C ALA A 18 -24.87 -3.46 -26.39
N ALA A 19 -23.78 -2.69 -26.37
CA ALA A 19 -22.50 -3.16 -26.89
C ALA A 19 -22.15 -4.49 -26.19
N ALA A 20 -21.82 -5.52 -26.98
CA ALA A 20 -21.43 -6.82 -26.45
C ALA A 20 -20.23 -6.64 -25.50
N ALA A 21 -20.25 -7.35 -24.37
CA ALA A 21 -19.15 -7.31 -23.42
C ALA A 21 -17.86 -7.86 -24.09
N PRO A 22 -16.67 -7.32 -23.77
CA PRO A 22 -15.42 -7.88 -24.26
C PRO A 22 -15.27 -9.36 -23.90
N LEU A 23 -14.84 -10.17 -24.87
CA LEU A 23 -14.53 -11.59 -24.67
C LEU A 23 -13.26 -11.80 -23.84
N LEU A 24 -12.30 -10.87 -23.93
CA LEU A 24 -11.01 -10.91 -23.25
C LEU A 24 -11.04 -10.14 -21.92
N ALA A 25 -10.26 -10.60 -20.95
CA ALA A 25 -10.00 -9.85 -19.72
C ALA A 25 -9.30 -8.51 -20.01
N SER A 26 -9.52 -7.52 -19.14
CA SER A 26 -9.12 -6.11 -19.38
C SER A 26 -7.61 -5.88 -19.49
N VAL A 27 -6.77 -6.81 -19.02
CA VAL A 27 -5.31 -6.72 -19.16
C VAL A 27 -4.85 -6.94 -20.61
N PHE A 28 -5.69 -7.58 -21.43
CA PHE A 28 -5.41 -7.83 -22.84
C PHE A 28 -5.93 -6.68 -23.70
N THR A 29 -5.05 -5.74 -24.00
CA THR A 29 -5.31 -4.61 -24.91
C THR A 29 -4.30 -4.63 -26.06
N ASP A 30 -4.50 -3.76 -27.04
CA ASP A 30 -3.47 -3.48 -28.04
C ASP A 30 -2.15 -3.09 -27.35
N HIS A 31 -1.02 -3.36 -28.03
CA HIS A 31 0.34 -3.08 -27.55
C HIS A 31 0.86 -3.94 -26.38
N ALA A 32 0.10 -4.94 -25.91
CA ALA A 32 0.52 -5.76 -24.78
C ALA A 32 1.75 -6.64 -25.08
N VAL A 33 2.48 -7.02 -24.04
CA VAL A 33 3.61 -7.97 -24.12
C VAL A 33 3.21 -9.25 -23.41
N LEU A 34 3.15 -10.36 -24.14
CA LEU A 34 2.93 -11.68 -23.57
C LEU A 34 4.27 -12.29 -23.14
N GLN A 35 4.29 -12.95 -21.99
CA GLN A 35 5.52 -13.55 -21.44
C GLN A 35 6.03 -14.68 -22.34
N ARG A 36 7.29 -14.58 -22.75
CA ARG A 36 8.02 -15.60 -23.50
C ARG A 36 8.41 -16.81 -22.67
N ASP A 37 8.76 -17.89 -23.35
CA ASP A 37 9.40 -19.10 -22.81
C ASP A 37 8.58 -19.80 -21.70
N LYS A 38 7.28 -19.49 -21.62
CA LYS A 38 6.28 -20.11 -20.75
C LYS A 38 4.95 -20.25 -21.51
N PRO A 39 4.10 -21.23 -21.17
CA PRO A 39 2.75 -21.29 -21.71
C PRO A 39 2.01 -19.96 -21.52
N ILE A 40 1.30 -19.50 -22.54
CA ILE A 40 0.62 -18.21 -22.53
C ILE A 40 -0.85 -18.44 -22.14
N ALA A 41 -1.20 -18.04 -20.92
CA ALA A 41 -2.58 -18.02 -20.47
C ALA A 41 -3.32 -16.82 -21.07
N VAL A 42 -4.40 -17.11 -21.78
CA VAL A 42 -5.36 -16.11 -22.29
C VAL A 42 -6.73 -16.44 -21.70
N TRP A 43 -7.43 -15.43 -21.18
CA TRP A 43 -8.70 -15.64 -20.50
C TRP A 43 -9.66 -14.47 -20.69
N GLY A 44 -10.91 -14.71 -20.31
CA GLY A 44 -11.93 -13.69 -20.26
C GLY A 44 -13.30 -14.27 -19.96
N VAL A 45 -14.34 -13.66 -20.55
CA VAL A 45 -15.74 -14.01 -20.32
C VAL A 45 -16.45 -14.23 -21.65
N ALA A 46 -17.34 -15.21 -21.71
CA ALA A 46 -18.23 -15.47 -22.83
C ALA A 46 -19.60 -15.92 -22.28
N ALA A 47 -20.55 -16.23 -23.16
CA ALA A 47 -21.79 -16.88 -22.73
C ALA A 47 -21.49 -18.19 -21.97
N PRO A 48 -22.26 -18.54 -20.91
CA PRO A 48 -22.04 -19.77 -20.15
C PRO A 48 -21.99 -21.02 -21.04
N ASN A 49 -21.00 -21.89 -20.80
CA ASN A 49 -20.76 -23.12 -21.58
C ASN A 49 -20.44 -22.90 -23.07
N ALA A 50 -20.14 -21.67 -23.51
CA ALA A 50 -19.73 -21.41 -24.87
C ALA A 50 -18.34 -21.99 -25.17
N VAL A 51 -18.17 -22.49 -26.40
CA VAL A 51 -16.85 -22.80 -26.96
C VAL A 51 -16.21 -21.50 -27.42
N VAL A 52 -14.99 -21.23 -26.97
CA VAL A 52 -14.19 -20.06 -27.30
C VAL A 52 -12.99 -20.52 -28.11
N ALA A 53 -12.84 -19.95 -29.31
CA ALA A 53 -11.70 -20.19 -30.19
C ALA A 53 -10.75 -18.99 -30.17
N LEU A 54 -9.46 -19.27 -30.09
CA LEU A 54 -8.38 -18.29 -30.09
C LEU A 54 -7.49 -18.53 -31.30
N ASP A 55 -7.00 -17.44 -31.91
CA ASP A 55 -5.93 -17.45 -32.89
C ASP A 55 -4.93 -16.35 -32.53
N LEU A 56 -3.69 -16.73 -32.20
CA LEU A 56 -2.58 -15.81 -31.98
C LEU A 56 -1.65 -15.87 -33.19
N SER A 57 -1.95 -15.10 -34.23
CA SER A 57 -1.22 -15.09 -35.50
C SER A 57 -0.93 -16.49 -36.05
N GLY A 58 -1.97 -17.32 -36.15
CA GLY A 58 -1.92 -18.66 -36.75
C GLY A 58 -1.76 -19.83 -35.76
N GLU A 59 -1.44 -19.58 -34.49
CA GLU A 59 -1.56 -20.63 -33.46
C GLU A 59 -2.96 -20.61 -32.87
N GLN A 60 -3.59 -21.79 -32.85
CA GLN A 60 -4.97 -21.93 -32.48
C GLN A 60 -5.11 -22.53 -31.08
N GLY A 61 -6.04 -21.99 -30.30
CA GLY A 61 -6.43 -22.50 -29.00
C GLY A 61 -7.95 -22.67 -28.90
N LEU A 62 -8.40 -23.57 -28.04
CA LEU A 62 -9.81 -23.76 -27.70
C LEU A 62 -9.99 -23.78 -26.19
N ALA A 63 -11.05 -23.14 -25.71
CA ALA A 63 -11.49 -23.19 -24.33
C ALA A 63 -13.01 -23.34 -24.25
N ASN A 64 -13.49 -23.84 -23.11
CA ASN A 64 -14.90 -23.83 -22.78
C ASN A 64 -15.13 -22.86 -21.63
N ALA A 65 -16.11 -21.96 -21.79
CA ALA A 65 -16.56 -21.11 -20.71
C ALA A 65 -17.27 -21.94 -19.63
N ASP A 66 -17.00 -21.64 -18.36
CA ASP A 66 -17.67 -22.27 -17.24
C ASP A 66 -19.14 -21.82 -17.13
N ALA A 67 -19.86 -22.34 -16.12
CA ALA A 67 -21.26 -21.98 -15.87
C ALA A 67 -21.47 -20.48 -15.53
N LYS A 68 -20.40 -19.75 -15.22
CA LYS A 68 -20.38 -18.30 -14.98
C LYS A 68 -19.84 -17.51 -16.18
N GLY A 69 -19.56 -18.19 -17.29
CA GLY A 69 -19.03 -17.59 -18.51
C GLY A 69 -17.51 -17.42 -18.55
N ARG A 70 -16.77 -17.79 -17.49
CA ARG A 70 -15.31 -17.58 -17.45
C ARG A 70 -14.60 -18.68 -18.23
N TRP A 71 -13.62 -18.30 -19.04
CA TRP A 71 -12.84 -19.25 -19.83
C TRP A 71 -11.35 -18.92 -19.73
N VAL A 72 -10.50 -19.95 -19.84
CA VAL A 72 -9.04 -19.82 -19.94
C VAL A 72 -8.56 -20.79 -21.02
N ALA A 73 -7.72 -20.32 -21.92
CA ALA A 73 -6.98 -21.12 -22.89
C ALA A 73 -5.48 -20.99 -22.61
N LEU A 74 -4.75 -22.08 -22.81
CA LEU A 74 -3.29 -22.10 -22.76
C LEU A 74 -2.78 -22.28 -24.19
N LEU A 75 -1.96 -21.33 -24.63
CA LEU A 75 -1.16 -21.42 -25.85
C LEU A 75 0.25 -21.89 -25.51
N ASP A 76 0.94 -22.48 -26.48
CA ASP A 76 2.28 -23.01 -26.30
C ASP A 76 3.29 -21.89 -25.98
N ALA A 77 4.38 -22.28 -25.32
CA ALA A 77 5.47 -21.35 -25.03
C ALA A 77 6.11 -20.86 -26.33
N ARG A 78 6.33 -19.54 -26.43
CA ARG A 78 6.97 -18.91 -27.59
C ARG A 78 8.26 -18.19 -27.21
N PRO A 79 9.29 -18.20 -28.10
CA PRO A 79 10.45 -17.33 -27.94
C PRO A 79 10.06 -15.86 -28.13
N ALA A 80 10.93 -14.96 -27.68
CA ALA A 80 10.74 -13.53 -27.88
C ALA A 80 10.58 -13.16 -29.36
N THR A 81 9.67 -12.23 -29.66
CA THR A 81 9.58 -11.60 -30.98
C THR A 81 9.17 -10.15 -30.86
N GLY A 82 9.92 -9.28 -31.54
CA GLY A 82 9.57 -7.86 -31.74
C GLY A 82 8.62 -7.64 -32.92
N THR A 83 8.24 -8.70 -33.65
CA THR A 83 7.24 -8.62 -34.72
C THR A 83 5.84 -8.55 -34.10
N PRO A 84 5.04 -7.52 -34.44
CA PRO A 84 3.66 -7.40 -33.99
C PRO A 84 2.81 -8.63 -34.33
N LEU A 85 2.11 -9.15 -33.32
CA LEU A 85 1.14 -10.23 -33.44
C LEU A 85 -0.29 -9.70 -33.24
N THR A 86 -1.26 -10.50 -33.68
CA THR A 86 -2.69 -10.25 -33.54
C THR A 86 -3.32 -11.43 -32.83
N LEU A 87 -4.10 -11.16 -31.78
CA LEU A 87 -4.92 -12.15 -31.09
C LEU A 87 -6.38 -11.93 -31.49
N THR A 88 -7.00 -12.95 -32.07
CA THR A 88 -8.44 -12.97 -32.35
C THR A 88 -9.11 -14.03 -31.49
N VAL A 89 -10.17 -13.63 -30.78
CA VAL A 89 -11.00 -14.52 -29.96
C VAL A 89 -12.42 -14.53 -30.51
N LYS A 90 -13.00 -15.73 -30.64
CA LYS A 90 -14.37 -15.94 -31.16
C LYS A 90 -15.18 -16.80 -30.21
N ALA A 91 -16.42 -16.39 -29.94
CA ALA A 91 -17.40 -17.16 -29.19
C ALA A 91 -18.76 -17.06 -29.88
N GLY A 92 -19.17 -18.11 -30.60
CA GLY A 92 -20.36 -18.04 -31.46
C GLY A 92 -20.21 -16.97 -32.56
N ALA A 93 -21.10 -15.97 -32.56
CA ALA A 93 -21.05 -14.85 -33.51
C ALA A 93 -20.18 -13.68 -33.02
N GLU A 94 -19.79 -13.66 -31.74
CA GLU A 94 -18.96 -12.60 -31.18
C GLU A 94 -17.50 -12.81 -31.58
N THR A 95 -16.82 -11.72 -31.96
CA THR A 95 -15.40 -11.72 -32.29
C THR A 95 -14.75 -10.50 -31.67
N GLN A 96 -13.66 -10.69 -30.93
CA GLN A 96 -12.79 -9.63 -30.45
C GLN A 96 -11.39 -9.82 -31.03
N THR A 97 -10.76 -8.73 -31.44
CA THR A 97 -9.37 -8.76 -31.92
C THR A 97 -8.59 -7.68 -31.19
N ILE A 98 -7.37 -8.02 -30.75
CA ILE A 98 -6.37 -7.08 -30.26
C ILE A 98 -5.08 -7.25 -31.08
N SER A 99 -4.37 -6.16 -31.29
CA SER A 99 -3.26 -6.07 -32.24
C SER A 99 -2.01 -5.45 -31.61
N ASP A 100 -0.89 -5.53 -32.34
CA ASP A 100 0.41 -5.03 -31.89
C ASP A 100 0.93 -5.69 -30.60
N LEU A 101 0.62 -6.98 -30.44
CA LEU A 101 1.13 -7.78 -29.35
C LEU A 101 2.59 -8.18 -29.61
N LEU A 102 3.42 -8.14 -28.58
CA LEU A 102 4.79 -8.67 -28.63
C LEU A 102 4.93 -9.89 -27.73
N ILE A 103 5.92 -10.75 -28.01
CA ILE A 103 6.35 -11.79 -27.08
C ILE A 103 7.67 -11.36 -26.45
N GLY A 104 7.73 -11.25 -25.13
CA GLY A 104 8.87 -10.65 -24.42
C GLY A 104 8.90 -10.99 -22.93
N ASP A 105 9.65 -10.21 -22.17
CA ASP A 105 9.71 -10.36 -20.70
C ASP A 105 8.77 -9.37 -20.02
N VAL A 106 7.93 -9.85 -19.11
CA VAL A 106 6.94 -9.04 -18.39
C VAL A 106 7.33 -8.91 -16.93
N TRP A 107 7.39 -7.68 -16.43
CA TRP A 107 7.71 -7.38 -15.03
C TRP A 107 6.57 -6.61 -14.36
N LEU A 108 6.17 -7.07 -13.18
CA LEU A 108 5.20 -6.38 -12.34
C LEU A 108 5.93 -5.58 -11.26
N CYS A 109 5.81 -4.26 -11.32
CA CYS A 109 6.36 -3.31 -10.38
C CYS A 109 5.25 -2.77 -9.47
N SER A 110 5.48 -2.81 -8.17
CA SER A 110 4.47 -2.43 -7.19
C SER A 110 5.07 -1.92 -5.88
N GLY A 111 4.20 -1.42 -5.02
CA GLY A 111 4.53 -0.82 -3.75
C GLY A 111 3.88 0.54 -3.57
N GLN A 112 4.51 1.37 -2.76
CA GLN A 112 3.98 2.69 -2.40
C GLN A 112 4.67 3.83 -3.16
N SER A 113 4.69 5.01 -2.56
CA SER A 113 5.05 6.30 -3.18
C SER A 113 6.45 6.31 -3.78
N ASN A 114 7.37 5.50 -3.27
CA ASN A 114 8.72 5.38 -3.82
C ASN A 114 8.78 4.50 -5.09
N MET A 115 7.93 3.47 -5.24
CA MET A 115 7.76 2.80 -6.53
C MET A 115 6.95 3.69 -7.50
N GLU A 116 5.91 4.35 -7.01
CA GLU A 116 5.01 5.23 -7.79
C GLU A 116 5.72 6.48 -8.34
N TYR A 117 6.87 6.84 -7.79
CA TYR A 117 7.57 8.09 -8.09
C TYR A 117 7.76 8.27 -9.61
N PRO A 118 7.16 9.30 -10.22
CA PRO A 118 7.06 9.38 -11.68
C PRO A 118 8.40 9.80 -12.30
N LEU A 119 8.69 9.28 -13.51
CA LEU A 119 9.93 9.54 -14.25
C LEU A 119 10.27 11.04 -14.34
N ARG A 120 9.29 11.89 -14.65
CA ARG A 120 9.49 13.35 -14.76
C ARG A 120 10.03 14.02 -13.49
N ARG A 121 9.81 13.42 -12.31
CA ARG A 121 10.28 13.94 -11.03
C ARG A 121 11.65 13.41 -10.63
N ALA A 122 12.15 12.37 -11.29
CA ALA A 122 13.48 11.83 -11.01
C ALA A 122 14.57 12.87 -11.32
N LEU A 123 15.77 12.67 -10.78
CA LEU A 123 16.93 13.46 -11.21
C LEU A 123 17.09 13.34 -12.74
N ASN A 124 17.24 14.48 -13.40
CA ASN A 124 17.29 14.58 -14.86
C ASN A 124 16.03 14.04 -15.59
N GLY A 125 14.88 13.95 -14.90
CA GLY A 125 13.68 13.26 -15.37
C GLY A 125 13.16 13.71 -16.73
N GLU A 126 13.21 15.01 -17.03
CA GLU A 126 12.78 15.56 -18.33
C GLU A 126 13.62 15.02 -19.50
N ALA A 127 14.94 14.97 -19.34
CA ALA A 127 15.83 14.45 -20.38
C ALA A 127 15.70 12.93 -20.51
N GLU A 128 15.50 12.23 -19.38
CA GLU A 128 15.24 10.78 -19.37
C GLU A 128 13.92 10.43 -20.08
N ALA A 129 12.87 11.23 -19.88
CA ALA A 129 11.61 11.09 -20.59
C ALA A 129 11.75 11.42 -22.07
N ALA A 130 12.51 12.46 -22.44
CA ALA A 130 12.78 12.80 -23.84
C ALA A 130 13.50 11.67 -24.59
N ALA A 131 14.30 10.87 -23.88
CA ALA A 131 15.00 9.71 -24.39
C ALA A 131 14.23 8.37 -24.21
N ALA A 132 12.97 8.41 -23.77
CA ALA A 132 12.22 7.20 -23.39
C ALA A 132 11.59 6.42 -24.56
N THR A 133 11.58 6.98 -25.77
CA THR A 133 10.92 6.35 -26.93
C THR A 133 11.60 5.05 -27.35
N ASP A 134 10.96 3.92 -27.08
CA ASP A 134 11.34 2.59 -27.55
C ASP A 134 10.07 1.75 -27.77
N PRO A 135 9.73 1.38 -29.02
CA PRO A 135 8.52 0.59 -29.28
C PRO A 135 8.59 -0.81 -28.67
N HIS A 136 9.76 -1.34 -28.32
CA HIS A 136 9.88 -2.66 -27.67
C HIS A 136 9.79 -2.58 -26.15
N VAL A 137 9.61 -1.39 -25.57
CA VAL A 137 9.21 -1.21 -24.17
C VAL A 137 7.73 -0.84 -24.16
N ARG A 138 6.92 -1.64 -23.47
CA ARG A 138 5.47 -1.42 -23.35
C ARG A 138 5.11 -1.21 -21.89
N LEU A 139 4.26 -0.22 -21.64
CA LEU A 139 3.92 0.28 -20.31
C LEU A 139 2.43 0.07 -20.05
N LEU A 140 2.09 -0.55 -18.93
CA LEU A 140 0.73 -0.65 -18.41
C LEU A 140 0.68 -0.04 -17.02
N GLN A 141 -0.10 1.03 -16.83
CA GLN A 141 -0.44 1.52 -15.50
C GLN A 141 -1.82 1.00 -15.12
N THR A 142 -1.94 0.27 -14.01
CA THR A 142 -3.24 -0.31 -13.60
C THR A 142 -4.23 0.76 -13.14
N GLY A 143 -3.74 1.94 -12.79
CA GLY A 143 -4.53 2.93 -12.07
C GLY A 143 -4.78 2.51 -10.61
N ARG A 144 -5.34 3.45 -9.84
CA ARG A 144 -5.59 3.28 -8.41
C ARG A 144 -7.02 2.79 -8.20
N THR A 145 -7.19 1.57 -7.70
CA THR A 145 -8.50 0.99 -7.41
C THR A 145 -8.41 0.15 -6.14
N SER A 146 -9.22 0.50 -5.14
CA SER A 146 -9.35 -0.25 -3.89
C SER A 146 -10.76 -0.83 -3.83
N LEU A 147 -10.87 -2.13 -3.59
CA LEU A 147 -12.17 -2.82 -3.54
C LEU A 147 -12.23 -3.82 -2.38
N PRO A 148 -13.38 -3.94 -1.70
CA PRO A 148 -13.52 -4.90 -0.60
C PRO A 148 -13.66 -6.37 -1.06
N TYR A 149 -13.62 -6.61 -2.37
CA TYR A 149 -13.64 -7.93 -2.99
C TYR A 149 -12.77 -7.95 -4.26
N PRO A 150 -12.16 -9.10 -4.62
CA PRO A 150 -11.37 -9.22 -5.85
C PRO A 150 -12.19 -8.89 -7.10
N THR A 151 -11.63 -8.07 -7.99
CA THR A 151 -12.20 -7.80 -9.32
C THR A 151 -11.43 -8.54 -10.41
N ASP A 152 -12.10 -8.80 -11.52
CA ASP A 152 -11.52 -9.30 -12.78
C ASP A 152 -11.29 -8.19 -13.81
N LYS A 153 -11.54 -6.92 -13.42
CA LYS A 153 -11.48 -5.76 -14.30
C LYS A 153 -10.52 -4.70 -13.77
N LEU A 154 -9.64 -4.25 -14.66
CA LEU A 154 -8.91 -3.01 -14.53
C LEU A 154 -9.80 -1.81 -14.96
N PRO A 155 -9.47 -0.60 -14.49
CA PRO A 155 -10.05 0.63 -15.01
C PRO A 155 -9.90 0.74 -16.53
N VAL A 156 -10.87 1.38 -17.21
CA VAL A 156 -10.90 1.47 -18.70
C VAL A 156 -9.68 2.18 -19.31
N GLN A 157 -9.01 3.03 -18.53
CA GLN A 157 -7.80 3.74 -18.93
C GLN A 157 -6.51 2.91 -18.77
N ALA A 158 -6.58 1.77 -18.08
CA ALA A 158 -5.46 0.86 -17.88
C ALA A 158 -5.26 0.00 -19.13
N VAL A 159 -4.64 0.62 -20.13
CA VAL A 159 -4.30 -0.01 -21.41
C VAL A 159 -2.79 -0.03 -21.58
N TRP A 160 -2.28 -1.05 -22.27
CA TRP A 160 -0.88 -1.10 -22.67
C TRP A 160 -0.57 0.01 -23.67
N LYS A 161 0.58 0.64 -23.53
CA LYS A 161 1.06 1.69 -24.42
C LYS A 161 2.52 1.48 -24.78
N THR A 162 2.89 1.94 -25.96
CA THR A 162 4.29 2.03 -26.38
C THR A 162 5.02 3.04 -25.50
N SER A 163 6.29 2.78 -25.15
CA SER A 163 7.10 3.77 -24.45
C SER A 163 7.37 4.99 -25.34
N SER A 164 7.00 6.16 -24.86
CA SER A 164 7.24 7.47 -25.47
C SER A 164 7.48 8.50 -24.36
N TYR A 165 7.79 9.74 -24.73
CA TYR A 165 7.85 10.87 -23.79
C TYR A 165 6.58 10.97 -22.93
N GLU A 166 5.40 10.93 -23.54
CA GLU A 166 4.12 11.12 -22.87
C GLU A 166 3.77 9.96 -21.93
N THR A 167 4.04 8.72 -22.36
CA THR A 167 3.64 7.51 -21.61
C THR A 167 4.61 7.19 -20.48
N ALA A 168 5.92 7.46 -20.68
CA ALA A 168 6.93 7.23 -19.65
C ALA A 168 6.92 8.32 -18.57
N ASN A 169 6.53 9.56 -18.88
CA ASN A 169 6.66 10.71 -17.97
C ASN A 169 5.99 10.53 -16.59
N ASN A 170 4.82 9.89 -16.57
CA ASN A 170 4.04 9.61 -15.36
C ASN A 170 4.11 8.14 -14.92
N PHE A 171 4.96 7.34 -15.55
CA PHE A 171 5.21 5.95 -15.17
C PHE A 171 6.20 5.88 -14.01
N SER A 172 6.14 4.82 -13.20
CA SER A 172 7.13 4.50 -12.18
C SER A 172 8.56 4.63 -12.71
N ALA A 173 9.33 5.58 -12.18
CA ALA A 173 10.71 5.83 -12.61
C ALA A 173 11.62 4.63 -12.36
N ALA A 174 11.52 4.03 -11.15
CA ALA A 174 12.31 2.86 -10.79
C ALA A 174 12.03 1.67 -11.71
N CYS A 175 10.74 1.41 -11.98
CA CYS A 175 10.33 0.35 -12.91
C CYS A 175 10.79 0.61 -14.34
N PHE A 176 10.62 1.85 -14.82
CA PHE A 176 11.05 2.27 -16.15
C PHE A 176 12.56 2.06 -16.36
N PHE A 177 13.38 2.56 -15.44
CA PHE A 177 14.83 2.41 -15.53
C PHE A 177 15.30 0.95 -15.43
N MET A 178 14.66 0.14 -14.59
CA MET A 178 14.89 -1.30 -14.53
C MET A 178 14.58 -1.96 -15.88
N GLY A 179 13.39 -1.73 -16.43
CA GLY A 179 12.98 -2.29 -17.71
C GLY A 179 13.86 -1.85 -18.87
N ARG A 180 14.32 -0.59 -18.86
CA ARG A 180 15.27 -0.07 -19.86
C ARG A 180 16.62 -0.76 -19.79
N ASP A 181 17.16 -1.01 -18.59
CA ASP A 181 18.41 -1.76 -18.41
C ASP A 181 18.26 -3.20 -18.91
N ILE A 182 17.17 -3.87 -18.53
CA ILE A 182 16.84 -5.22 -18.99
C ILE A 182 16.71 -5.27 -20.51
N ARG A 183 15.96 -4.33 -21.11
CA ARG A 183 15.76 -4.22 -22.56
C ARG A 183 17.08 -4.10 -23.31
N LYS A 184 18.00 -3.30 -22.78
CA LYS A 184 19.35 -3.09 -23.33
C LYS A 184 20.21 -4.34 -23.21
N ALA A 185 20.15 -5.04 -22.07
CA ALA A 185 20.97 -6.22 -21.82
C ALA A 185 20.46 -7.47 -22.57
N ALA A 186 19.16 -7.73 -22.53
CA ALA A 186 18.57 -8.95 -23.05
C ALA A 186 18.21 -8.88 -24.55
N GLY A 187 18.06 -7.68 -25.12
CA GLY A 187 17.77 -7.53 -26.54
C GLY A 187 16.33 -7.87 -26.96
N VAL A 188 15.45 -8.24 -26.03
CA VAL A 188 14.05 -8.67 -26.27
C VAL A 188 13.03 -7.59 -25.87
N PRO A 189 11.78 -7.65 -26.36
CA PRO A 189 10.71 -6.78 -25.86
C PRO A 189 10.49 -6.91 -24.35
N VAL A 190 10.14 -5.80 -23.70
CA VAL A 190 9.89 -5.74 -22.26
C VAL A 190 8.53 -5.08 -22.01
N GLY A 191 7.67 -5.78 -21.27
CA GLY A 191 6.43 -5.25 -20.73
C GLY A 191 6.61 -4.88 -19.26
N LEU A 192 6.24 -3.65 -18.89
CA LEU A 192 6.28 -3.16 -17.51
C LEU A 192 4.88 -2.84 -17.03
N ILE A 193 4.49 -3.45 -15.92
CA ILE A 193 3.22 -3.19 -15.24
C ILE A 193 3.50 -2.37 -13.97
N ASP A 194 2.89 -1.19 -13.88
CA ASP A 194 2.93 -0.28 -12.74
C ASP A 194 1.61 -0.38 -11.96
N ALA A 195 1.66 -1.12 -10.85
CA ALA A 195 0.57 -1.29 -9.90
C ALA A 195 0.98 -0.68 -8.56
N THR A 196 0.94 0.65 -8.46
CA THR A 196 1.48 1.39 -7.31
C THR A 196 0.47 2.35 -6.69
N TRP A 197 0.57 2.56 -5.37
CA TRP A 197 -0.22 3.56 -4.67
C TRP A 197 0.49 4.06 -3.41
N GLY A 198 0.84 5.34 -3.37
CA GLY A 198 1.44 6.01 -2.20
C GLY A 198 0.66 5.87 -0.89
N GLY A 199 1.40 5.73 0.21
CA GLY A 199 0.84 5.60 1.57
C GLY A 199 0.36 4.19 1.93
N SER A 200 0.48 3.22 1.02
CA SER A 200 -0.04 1.87 1.25
C SER A 200 0.81 1.00 2.18
N ILE A 201 0.13 0.30 3.08
CA ILE A 201 0.69 -0.77 3.92
C ILE A 201 0.73 -2.12 3.18
N ILE A 202 1.66 -3.01 3.52
CA ILE A 202 1.85 -4.30 2.83
C ILE A 202 0.61 -5.23 2.94
N GLN A 203 -0.14 -5.15 4.03
CA GLN A 203 -1.36 -5.93 4.28
C GLN A 203 -2.38 -5.76 3.14
N ASP A 204 -2.44 -4.57 2.58
CA ASP A 204 -3.42 -4.22 1.56
C ASP A 204 -3.10 -4.86 0.19
N TRP A 205 -1.84 -5.29 -0.02
CA TRP A 205 -1.33 -5.91 -1.24
C TRP A 205 -1.31 -7.44 -1.23
N ILE A 206 -1.59 -8.05 -0.08
CA ILE A 206 -1.69 -9.51 0.10
C ILE A 206 -3.14 -9.93 -0.07
N SER A 207 -3.39 -11.04 -0.77
CA SER A 207 -4.75 -11.58 -0.93
C SER A 207 -5.40 -11.94 0.42
N GLY A 208 -6.74 -11.94 0.46
CA GLY A 208 -7.48 -12.38 1.65
C GLY A 208 -7.06 -13.79 2.12
N PRO A 209 -6.93 -14.78 1.23
CA PRO A 209 -6.35 -16.09 1.58
C PRO A 209 -4.92 -16.02 2.11
N GLY A 210 -4.05 -15.17 1.52
CA GLY A 210 -2.68 -14.98 1.99
C GLY A 210 -2.60 -14.42 3.40
N LEU A 211 -3.38 -13.37 3.71
CA LEU A 211 -3.49 -12.82 5.06
C LEU A 211 -4.09 -13.82 6.05
N LYS A 212 -5.11 -14.57 5.63
CA LYS A 212 -5.73 -15.60 6.48
C LYS A 212 -4.72 -16.69 6.87
N ALA A 213 -3.82 -17.09 5.97
CA ALA A 213 -2.81 -18.10 6.24
C ALA A 213 -1.78 -17.67 7.31
N LEU A 214 -1.56 -16.36 7.50
CA LEU A 214 -0.72 -15.82 8.56
C LEU A 214 -1.38 -15.92 9.95
N GLY A 215 -2.72 -15.92 10.00
CA GLY A 215 -3.50 -15.76 11.22
C GLY A 215 -3.46 -14.33 11.77
N GLY A 216 -4.42 -14.00 12.64
CA GLY A 216 -4.54 -12.66 13.25
C GLY A 216 -5.36 -11.66 12.42
N TYR A 217 -5.69 -11.99 11.17
CA TYR A 217 -6.50 -11.16 10.28
C TYR A 217 -7.93 -11.67 10.08
N ASP A 218 -8.31 -12.80 10.69
CA ASP A 218 -9.58 -13.49 10.45
C ASP A 218 -10.81 -12.60 10.72
N GLU A 219 -10.81 -11.85 11.82
CA GLU A 219 -11.91 -10.95 12.14
C GLU A 219 -12.01 -9.81 11.12
N GLY A 220 -10.91 -9.13 10.83
CA GLY A 220 -10.87 -8.03 9.87
C GLY A 220 -11.30 -8.47 8.47
N LEU A 221 -10.82 -9.62 8.00
CA LEU A 221 -11.22 -10.21 6.72
C LEU A 221 -12.70 -10.62 6.71
N SER A 222 -13.23 -11.14 7.82
CA SER A 222 -14.65 -11.45 7.95
C SER A 222 -15.52 -10.19 7.89
N VAL A 223 -15.07 -9.10 8.53
CA VAL A 223 -15.74 -7.79 8.48
C VAL A 223 -15.68 -7.19 7.08
N LEU A 224 -14.54 -7.27 6.40
CA LEU A 224 -14.39 -6.86 5.00
C LEU A 224 -15.36 -7.61 4.08
N ALA A 225 -15.44 -8.93 4.23
CA ALA A 225 -16.34 -9.77 3.44
C ALA A 225 -17.83 -9.49 3.70
N ASP A 226 -18.19 -9.10 4.92
CA ASP A 226 -19.53 -8.61 5.24
C ASP A 226 -19.77 -7.23 4.62
N TYR A 227 -18.82 -6.30 4.73
CA TYR A 227 -18.92 -4.97 4.11
C TYR A 227 -19.10 -5.06 2.60
N ALA A 228 -18.37 -5.97 1.92
CA ALA A 228 -18.49 -6.21 0.49
C ALA A 228 -19.92 -6.62 0.05
N LYS A 229 -20.69 -7.28 0.94
CA LYS A 229 -22.04 -7.77 0.66
C LYS A 229 -23.12 -6.82 1.17
N ASP A 230 -22.90 -6.24 2.33
CA ASP A 230 -23.80 -5.37 3.07
C ASP A 230 -22.95 -4.36 3.88
N PRO A 231 -22.73 -3.15 3.32
CA PRO A 231 -21.95 -2.11 3.98
C PRO A 231 -22.49 -1.73 5.37
N VAL A 232 -23.81 -1.77 5.58
CA VAL A 232 -24.42 -1.44 6.88
C VAL A 232 -23.99 -2.46 7.93
N LYS A 233 -24.04 -3.76 7.58
CA LYS A 233 -23.57 -4.84 8.45
C LYS A 233 -22.07 -4.74 8.72
N GLY A 234 -21.26 -4.49 7.68
CA GLY A 234 -19.82 -4.32 7.80
C GLY A 234 -19.44 -3.18 8.76
N MET A 235 -20.05 -2.00 8.57
CA MET A 235 -19.84 -0.84 9.43
C MET A 235 -20.27 -1.11 10.88
N ALA A 236 -21.40 -1.78 11.10
CA ALA A 236 -21.85 -2.13 12.45
C ALA A 236 -20.87 -3.09 13.15
N ARG A 237 -20.34 -4.09 12.43
CA ARG A 237 -19.34 -5.02 12.98
C ARG A 237 -18.01 -4.35 13.28
N TRP A 238 -17.54 -3.46 12.41
CA TRP A 238 -16.34 -2.67 12.68
C TRP A 238 -16.54 -1.71 13.85
N GLY A 239 -17.70 -1.05 13.96
CA GLY A 239 -18.06 -0.26 15.15
C GLY A 239 -17.95 -1.09 16.43
N ALA A 240 -18.42 -2.34 16.41
CA ALA A 240 -18.25 -3.23 17.56
C ALA A 240 -16.77 -3.62 17.84
N MET A 241 -15.89 -3.63 16.84
CA MET A 241 -14.44 -3.80 17.05
C MET A 241 -13.84 -2.58 17.73
N LEU A 242 -14.19 -1.37 17.27
CA LEU A 242 -13.80 -0.10 17.88
C LEU A 242 -14.27 -0.02 19.32
N ASP A 243 -15.51 -0.44 19.61
CA ASP A 243 -16.05 -0.41 20.97
C ASP A 243 -15.33 -1.36 21.92
N ARG A 244 -14.95 -2.56 21.45
CA ARG A 244 -14.12 -3.48 22.25
C ARG A 244 -12.72 -2.93 22.50
N TRP A 245 -12.12 -2.29 21.49
CA TRP A 245 -10.83 -1.62 21.65
C TRP A 245 -10.93 -0.50 22.67
N ALA A 246 -11.91 0.39 22.53
CA ALA A 246 -12.14 1.52 23.42
C ALA A 246 -12.42 1.07 24.86
N ALA A 247 -13.27 0.07 25.07
CA ALA A 247 -13.55 -0.46 26.41
C ALA A 247 -12.30 -0.99 27.12
N ARG A 248 -11.31 -1.48 26.37
CA ARG A 248 -10.02 -1.93 26.91
C ARG A 248 -9.09 -0.77 27.26
N VAL A 249 -9.03 0.25 26.41
CA VAL A 249 -8.02 1.32 26.54
C VAL A 249 -8.50 2.52 27.36
N GLU A 250 -9.81 2.78 27.42
CA GLU A 250 -10.42 3.90 28.15
C GLU A 250 -11.62 3.48 29.02
N PRO A 251 -11.50 2.47 29.91
CA PRO A 251 -12.62 2.00 30.73
C PRO A 251 -13.22 3.11 31.63
N HIS A 252 -12.41 4.11 31.99
CA HIS A 252 -12.82 5.27 32.77
C HIS A 252 -13.81 6.20 32.04
N ALA A 253 -13.88 6.13 30.70
CA ALA A 253 -14.73 6.96 29.86
C ALA A 253 -16.12 6.34 29.59
N ALA A 254 -16.43 5.15 30.13
CA ALA A 254 -17.64 4.38 29.80
C ALA A 254 -18.99 5.12 29.99
N ASN A 255 -19.02 6.16 30.84
CA ASN A 255 -20.22 6.95 31.09
C ASN A 255 -20.25 8.29 30.34
N TRP A 256 -19.19 8.66 29.62
CA TRP A 256 -19.05 9.99 29.01
C TRP A 256 -19.99 10.22 27.81
N ALA A 257 -20.64 9.19 27.27
CA ALA A 257 -21.70 9.34 26.28
C ALA A 257 -23.08 9.65 26.91
N LYS A 258 -23.26 9.38 28.21
CA LYS A 258 -24.59 9.41 28.84
C LYS A 258 -25.12 10.84 28.98
N PRO A 259 -26.44 11.05 28.84
CA PRO A 259 -27.02 12.39 28.90
C PRO A 259 -26.99 13.01 30.30
N ASP A 260 -26.89 12.22 31.35
CA ASP A 260 -26.83 12.63 32.76
C ASP A 260 -25.41 12.81 33.30
N PHE A 261 -24.37 12.50 32.51
CA PHE A 261 -22.99 12.75 32.88
C PHE A 261 -22.72 14.26 33.04
N ASP A 262 -22.09 14.64 34.15
CA ASP A 262 -21.71 16.02 34.46
C ASP A 262 -20.36 16.38 33.81
N ASP A 263 -20.44 17.12 32.70
CA ASP A 263 -19.29 17.58 31.94
C ASP A 263 -18.89 19.04 32.26
N ARG A 264 -19.46 19.68 33.28
CA ARG A 264 -19.22 21.11 33.55
C ARG A 264 -17.76 21.46 33.84
N ALA A 265 -16.98 20.50 34.31
CA ALA A 265 -15.54 20.65 34.56
C ALA A 265 -14.67 20.41 33.32
N TRP A 266 -15.26 20.06 32.17
CA TRP A 266 -14.53 19.85 30.93
C TRP A 266 -14.11 21.19 30.32
N ALA A 267 -12.94 21.19 29.68
CA ALA A 267 -12.48 22.35 28.91
C ALA A 267 -13.37 22.52 27.66
N THR A 268 -13.23 23.65 26.97
CA THR A 268 -13.98 23.93 25.74
C THR A 268 -13.06 24.19 24.57
N MET A 269 -13.51 23.85 23.37
CA MET A 269 -12.82 24.15 22.12
C MET A 269 -13.80 24.66 21.04
N PRO A 270 -13.33 25.45 20.05
CA PRO A 270 -14.11 25.79 18.87
C PRO A 270 -14.53 24.52 18.11
N ALA A 271 -15.77 24.50 17.60
CA ALA A 271 -16.32 23.34 16.90
C ALA A 271 -15.91 23.24 15.41
N GLU A 272 -15.01 24.12 14.96
CA GLU A 272 -14.67 24.26 13.53
C GLU A 272 -13.18 24.16 13.18
N GLN A 273 -12.32 24.17 14.20
CA GLN A 273 -10.87 24.10 14.03
C GLN A 273 -10.37 22.69 14.36
N PHE A 274 -9.20 22.36 13.81
CA PHE A 274 -8.42 21.23 14.31
C PHE A 274 -8.07 21.43 15.78
N TRP A 275 -8.07 20.37 16.58
CA TRP A 275 -7.89 20.52 18.01
C TRP A 275 -6.49 21.02 18.39
N GLU A 276 -5.49 20.92 17.50
CA GLU A 276 -4.09 21.33 17.70
C GLU A 276 -3.97 22.85 17.81
N THR A 277 -4.99 23.56 17.34
CA THR A 277 -5.11 25.01 17.53
C THR A 277 -5.48 25.38 18.96
N ASN A 278 -5.91 24.42 19.78
CA ASN A 278 -6.22 24.65 21.19
C ASN A 278 -4.97 24.50 22.06
N PRO A 279 -4.75 25.43 23.01
CA PRO A 279 -3.61 25.37 23.91
C PRO A 279 -3.50 24.03 24.67
N GLY A 280 -2.32 23.41 24.59
CA GLY A 280 -2.01 22.13 25.24
C GLY A 280 -2.32 20.88 24.41
N LEU A 281 -2.82 21.03 23.18
CA LEU A 281 -3.10 19.94 22.23
C LEU A 281 -2.27 20.02 20.94
N GLU A 282 -1.28 20.91 20.86
CA GLU A 282 -0.55 21.26 19.63
C GLU A 282 0.15 20.08 18.93
N THR A 283 0.37 18.99 19.66
CA THR A 283 1.04 17.76 19.21
C THR A 283 0.34 16.50 19.72
N PHE A 284 -0.96 16.61 20.01
CA PHE A 284 -1.70 15.54 20.66
C PHE A 284 -2.29 14.55 19.64
N ASP A 285 -1.75 13.34 19.61
CA ASP A 285 -2.39 12.19 18.97
C ASP A 285 -3.03 11.28 20.03
N GLY A 286 -4.27 10.86 19.80
CA GLY A 286 -5.00 9.98 20.72
C GLY A 286 -6.50 10.18 20.70
N THR A 287 -7.14 9.90 21.84
CA THR A 287 -8.60 9.96 21.97
C THR A 287 -9.05 11.20 22.75
N ILE A 288 -9.90 12.03 22.14
CA ILE A 288 -10.63 13.10 22.83
C ILE A 288 -12.13 12.86 22.69
N TRP A 289 -12.83 13.04 23.81
CA TRP A 289 -14.28 13.10 23.82
C TRP A 289 -14.76 14.53 23.69
N LEU A 290 -15.69 14.75 22.77
CA LEU A 290 -16.37 16.02 22.53
C LEU A 290 -17.83 15.89 22.94
N ARG A 291 -18.39 16.94 23.55
CA ARG A 291 -19.79 16.99 23.96
C ARG A 291 -20.42 18.34 23.60
N ALA A 292 -21.61 18.26 23.01
CA ALA A 292 -22.44 19.39 22.64
C ALA A 292 -23.90 19.13 23.02
N GLU A 293 -24.66 20.21 23.20
CA GLU A 293 -26.07 20.13 23.60
C GLU A 293 -26.96 20.84 22.60
N VAL A 294 -28.17 20.31 22.41
CA VAL A 294 -29.22 20.93 21.61
C VAL A 294 -30.56 20.83 22.32
N THR A 295 -31.30 21.93 22.34
CA THR A 295 -32.64 21.97 22.94
C THR A 295 -33.70 21.84 21.85
N LEU A 296 -34.60 20.86 21.99
CA LEU A 296 -35.64 20.57 21.01
C LEU A 296 -37.03 20.80 21.59
N THR A 297 -37.94 21.31 20.76
CA THR A 297 -39.37 21.31 21.07
C THR A 297 -39.92 19.88 21.07
N LYS A 298 -41.12 19.69 21.66
CA LYS A 298 -41.80 18.39 21.63
C LYS A 298 -42.07 17.89 20.20
N ALA A 299 -42.41 18.80 19.28
CA ALA A 299 -42.64 18.47 17.88
C ALA A 299 -41.35 18.03 17.17
N GLN A 300 -40.23 18.72 17.42
CA GLN A 300 -38.92 18.35 16.86
C GLN A 300 -38.43 17.00 17.40
N ALA A 301 -38.55 16.77 18.71
CA ALA A 301 -38.08 15.54 19.35
C ALA A 301 -38.85 14.27 18.96
N ALA A 302 -40.08 14.41 18.43
CA ALA A 302 -40.87 13.27 17.95
C ALA A 302 -40.39 12.73 16.58
N GLN A 303 -39.53 13.49 15.88
CA GLN A 303 -39.08 13.14 14.53
C GLN A 303 -37.88 12.18 14.57
N ALA A 304 -37.70 11.45 13.47
CA ALA A 304 -36.38 10.96 13.11
C ALA A 304 -35.49 12.15 12.69
N ALA A 305 -34.18 11.96 12.78
CA ALA A 305 -33.21 12.99 12.40
C ALA A 305 -31.96 12.38 11.77
N THR A 306 -31.08 13.23 11.27
CA THR A 306 -29.70 12.90 10.90
C THR A 306 -28.77 13.79 11.72
N LEU A 307 -27.85 13.19 12.46
CA LEU A 307 -26.75 13.91 13.10
C LEU A 307 -25.70 14.22 12.03
N VAL A 308 -25.44 15.50 11.79
CA VAL A 308 -24.41 15.99 10.87
C VAL A 308 -23.31 16.63 11.68
N LEU A 309 -22.06 16.18 11.54
CA LEU A 309 -20.91 16.70 12.30
C LEU A 309 -19.86 17.39 11.41
N GLY A 310 -20.03 17.33 10.09
CA GLY A 310 -18.93 17.63 9.16
C GLY A 310 -17.85 16.54 9.24
N PRO A 311 -16.62 16.82 8.79
CA PRO A 311 -15.50 15.90 8.96
C PRO A 311 -15.12 15.74 10.44
N VAL A 312 -14.66 14.54 10.78
CA VAL A 312 -14.05 14.22 12.08
C VAL A 312 -12.77 13.47 11.80
N ASP A 313 -11.67 14.00 12.31
CA ASP A 313 -10.32 13.53 12.03
C ASP A 313 -9.80 12.68 13.22
N ASP A 314 -9.40 11.42 13.06
CA ASP A 314 -9.49 10.55 11.86
C ASP A 314 -10.71 9.62 11.94
N ILE A 315 -10.99 9.12 13.14
CA ILE A 315 -12.02 8.12 13.44
C ILE A 315 -13.00 8.71 14.45
N ASP A 316 -14.29 8.44 14.26
CA ASP A 316 -15.29 8.77 15.27
C ASP A 316 -16.14 7.57 15.71
N THR A 317 -16.60 7.64 16.95
CA THR A 317 -17.82 6.97 17.39
C THR A 317 -18.75 8.01 17.99
N SER A 318 -19.94 8.16 17.40
CA SER A 318 -20.88 9.22 17.75
C SER A 318 -22.11 8.70 18.47
N PHE A 319 -22.58 9.48 19.44
CA PHE A 319 -23.69 9.14 20.33
C PHE A 319 -24.68 10.29 20.44
N VAL A 320 -25.98 9.95 20.51
CA VAL A 320 -27.08 10.87 20.83
C VAL A 320 -27.80 10.34 22.06
N ASN A 321 -27.84 11.13 23.14
CA ASN A 321 -28.42 10.76 24.43
C ASN A 321 -27.91 9.40 24.96
N GLY A 322 -26.62 9.12 24.78
CA GLY A 322 -25.98 7.86 25.19
C GLY A 322 -26.19 6.67 24.25
N ARG A 323 -27.01 6.82 23.20
CA ARG A 323 -27.18 5.79 22.16
C ARG A 323 -26.20 6.04 21.02
N GLN A 324 -25.38 5.05 20.68
CA GLN A 324 -24.49 5.12 19.51
C GLN A 324 -25.31 5.20 18.22
N VAL A 325 -24.92 6.12 17.34
CA VAL A 325 -25.60 6.38 16.06
C VAL A 325 -24.72 6.06 14.85
N GLY A 326 -23.41 5.98 15.03
CA GLY A 326 -22.50 5.58 13.96
C GLY A 326 -21.03 5.66 14.32
N SER A 327 -20.21 5.16 13.40
CA SER A 327 -18.76 5.25 13.42
C SER A 327 -18.24 5.34 11.99
N GLN A 328 -17.17 6.07 11.78
CA GLN A 328 -16.55 6.23 10.47
C GLN A 328 -15.08 6.62 10.61
N GLU A 329 -14.29 6.27 9.60
CA GLU A 329 -12.87 6.62 9.48
C GLU A 329 -12.62 7.44 8.21
N GLY A 330 -11.68 8.38 8.29
CA GLY A 330 -11.20 9.23 7.22
C GLY A 330 -11.23 10.71 7.61
N TRP A 331 -10.06 11.35 7.57
CA TRP A 331 -9.84 12.74 8.00
C TRP A 331 -10.79 13.79 7.37
N ASP A 332 -11.20 13.61 6.11
CA ASP A 332 -12.06 14.53 5.36
C ASP A 332 -13.49 14.01 5.10
N VAL A 333 -13.82 12.80 5.58
CA VAL A 333 -15.12 12.17 5.32
C VAL A 333 -16.20 12.88 6.14
N LYS A 334 -17.23 13.43 5.49
CA LYS A 334 -18.31 14.10 6.24
C LYS A 334 -19.16 13.07 6.99
N ARG A 335 -19.35 13.27 8.29
CA ARG A 335 -20.15 12.39 9.15
C ARG A 335 -21.62 12.80 9.12
N ALA A 336 -22.46 11.85 8.75
CA ALA A 336 -23.92 11.96 8.74
C ALA A 336 -24.53 10.63 9.21
N TYR A 337 -25.17 10.63 10.39
CA TYR A 337 -25.68 9.42 11.02
C TYR A 337 -27.18 9.47 11.24
N ALA A 338 -27.87 8.40 10.87
CA ALA A 338 -29.31 8.28 11.11
C ALA A 338 -29.59 8.23 12.62
N VAL A 339 -30.54 9.05 13.05
CA VAL A 339 -31.05 9.11 14.43
C VAL A 339 -32.51 8.69 14.38
N PRO A 340 -32.83 7.43 14.75
CA PRO A 340 -34.21 6.93 14.69
C PRO A 340 -35.15 7.73 15.60
N ALA A 341 -36.41 7.84 15.19
CA ALA A 341 -37.46 8.42 16.02
C ALA A 341 -37.52 7.72 17.39
N GLY A 342 -37.73 8.49 18.46
CA GLY A 342 -37.65 8.00 19.84
C GLY A 342 -36.26 8.07 20.49
N THR A 343 -35.21 8.42 19.73
CA THR A 343 -33.87 8.69 20.32
C THR A 343 -33.79 10.08 20.95
N LEU A 344 -34.51 11.05 20.39
CA LEU A 344 -34.56 12.44 20.84
C LEU A 344 -35.64 12.63 21.91
N LYS A 345 -35.46 13.64 22.77
CA LYS A 345 -36.44 14.04 23.80
C LYS A 345 -36.72 15.53 23.76
N ALA A 346 -37.91 15.92 24.20
CA ALA A 346 -38.22 17.33 24.37
C ALA A 346 -37.27 17.95 25.42
N GLY A 347 -36.80 19.17 25.17
CA GLY A 347 -35.79 19.83 25.98
C GLY A 347 -34.37 19.43 25.58
N ARG A 348 -33.50 19.29 26.58
CA ARG A 348 -32.05 19.06 26.41
C ARG A 348 -31.76 17.68 25.81
N ASN A 349 -30.99 17.66 24.71
CA ASN A 349 -30.39 16.48 24.12
C ASN A 349 -28.87 16.65 24.11
N VAL A 350 -28.16 15.54 24.28
CA VAL A 350 -26.68 15.51 24.32
C VAL A 350 -26.18 14.77 23.09
N VAL A 351 -25.22 15.39 22.38
CA VAL A 351 -24.39 14.72 21.39
C VAL A 351 -23.01 14.53 22.01
N ALA A 352 -22.50 13.30 21.97
CA ALA A 352 -21.13 12.99 22.36
C ALA A 352 -20.40 12.35 21.18
N VAL A 353 -19.14 12.74 20.95
CA VAL A 353 -18.29 12.20 19.90
C VAL A 353 -16.99 11.73 20.54
N ARG A 354 -16.70 10.45 20.44
CA ARG A 354 -15.36 9.93 20.70
C ARG A 354 -14.57 10.06 19.40
N ALA A 355 -13.65 11.01 19.33
CA ALA A 355 -12.74 11.18 18.21
C ALA A 355 -11.38 10.57 18.54
N VAL A 356 -10.82 9.82 17.60
CA VAL A 356 -9.47 9.25 17.68
C VAL A 356 -8.67 9.79 16.50
N ASP A 357 -7.60 10.49 16.81
CA ASP A 357 -6.61 10.99 15.87
C ASP A 357 -5.38 10.08 15.92
N VAL A 358 -4.96 9.59 14.75
CA VAL A 358 -3.78 8.73 14.62
C VAL A 358 -2.55 9.47 14.11
N GLY A 359 -2.69 10.77 13.81
CA GLY A 359 -1.61 11.69 13.48
C GLY A 359 -2.07 12.81 12.56
N GLY A 360 -1.58 14.02 12.79
CA GLY A 360 -1.85 15.16 11.92
C GLY A 360 -2.73 16.19 12.59
N GLY A 361 -3.95 16.37 12.08
CA GLY A 361 -4.94 17.25 12.69
C GLY A 361 -6.03 16.41 13.34
N GLY A 362 -6.54 16.81 14.50
CA GLY A 362 -7.56 16.06 15.20
C GLY A 362 -8.90 16.78 15.35
N GLY A 363 -9.95 16.00 15.61
CA GLY A 363 -11.25 16.49 16.06
C GLY A 363 -12.26 16.78 14.94
N ALA A 364 -13.42 17.31 15.34
CA ALA A 364 -14.51 17.62 14.41
C ALA A 364 -14.29 19.00 13.78
N TRP A 365 -13.51 19.10 12.70
CA TRP A 365 -13.20 20.37 12.03
C TRP A 365 -14.26 20.77 10.98
N GLY A 366 -14.13 21.97 10.40
CA GLY A 366 -15.05 22.50 9.39
C GLY A 366 -16.22 23.31 9.97
N PRO A 367 -17.01 24.00 9.15
CA PRO A 367 -17.86 25.10 9.62
C PRO A 367 -18.86 24.70 10.71
N ALA A 368 -18.85 25.41 11.84
CA ALA A 368 -19.69 25.07 12.99
C ALA A 368 -21.20 25.15 12.67
N GLN A 369 -21.61 26.06 11.78
CA GLN A 369 -23.02 26.19 11.39
C GLN A 369 -23.59 24.96 10.67
N ASP A 370 -22.72 24.09 10.13
CA ASP A 370 -23.13 22.88 9.43
C ASP A 370 -23.29 21.68 10.38
N LYS A 371 -23.02 21.86 11.69
CA LYS A 371 -23.03 20.81 12.70
C LYS A 371 -24.31 20.86 13.52
N GLY A 372 -25.10 19.79 13.49
CA GLY A 372 -26.47 19.83 13.99
C GLY A 372 -27.28 18.56 13.75
N LEU A 373 -28.54 18.62 14.17
CA LEU A 373 -29.56 17.64 13.81
C LEU A 373 -30.38 18.18 12.64
N LYS A 374 -30.31 17.49 11.49
CA LYS A 374 -31.26 17.68 10.40
C LYS A 374 -32.49 16.82 10.64
N LEU A 375 -33.62 17.45 10.92
CA LEU A 375 -34.88 16.75 11.25
C LEU A 375 -35.61 16.28 9.98
N ALA A 376 -36.53 15.33 10.12
CA ALA A 376 -37.25 14.74 9.00
C ALA A 376 -38.09 15.76 8.19
N ASP A 377 -38.57 16.83 8.83
CA ASP A 377 -39.25 17.95 8.18
C ASP A 377 -38.33 18.92 7.41
N GLY A 378 -37.01 18.67 7.44
CA GLY A 378 -36.00 19.49 6.78
C GLY A 378 -35.46 20.64 7.64
N SER A 379 -36.03 20.90 8.82
CA SER A 379 -35.49 21.89 9.76
C SER A 379 -34.16 21.43 10.36
N PHE A 380 -33.35 22.39 10.79
CA PHE A 380 -32.00 22.15 11.30
C PHE A 380 -31.84 22.73 12.71
N ALA A 381 -31.37 21.90 13.65
CA ALA A 381 -31.08 22.31 15.01
C ALA A 381 -29.55 22.28 15.24
N PRO A 382 -28.87 23.44 15.32
CA PRO A 382 -27.42 23.51 15.39
C PRO A 382 -26.88 23.06 16.76
N LEU A 383 -25.65 22.53 16.79
CA LEU A 383 -24.92 22.15 18.01
C LEU A 383 -24.08 23.29 18.63
N GLY A 384 -24.10 24.47 18.01
CA GLY A 384 -23.32 25.63 18.45
C GLY A 384 -21.84 25.56 18.05
N GLY A 385 -21.14 26.69 18.20
CA GLY A 385 -19.75 26.87 17.78
C GLY A 385 -18.67 26.51 18.79
N THR A 386 -19.05 26.07 20.00
CA THR A 386 -18.11 25.74 21.07
C THR A 386 -18.56 24.48 21.78
N TRP A 387 -17.69 23.47 21.82
CA TRP A 387 -17.98 22.17 22.40
C TRP A 387 -17.12 21.93 23.64
N ARG A 388 -17.65 21.17 24.60
CA ARG A 388 -16.87 20.69 25.74
C ARG A 388 -16.00 19.52 25.31
N TYR A 389 -14.81 19.40 25.88
CA TYR A 389 -13.92 18.30 25.57
C TYR A 389 -13.15 17.75 26.77
N LYS A 390 -12.76 16.48 26.66
CA LYS A 390 -11.87 15.80 27.60
C LYS A 390 -10.92 14.87 26.86
N VAL A 391 -9.62 15.07 27.08
CA VAL A 391 -8.58 14.11 26.69
C VAL A 391 -8.79 12.82 27.47
N SER A 392 -8.91 11.69 26.76
CA SER A 392 -9.08 10.35 27.33
C SER A 392 -7.73 9.65 27.45
N THR A 393 -7.09 9.38 26.31
CA THR A 393 -5.85 8.59 26.23
C THR A 393 -4.95 9.09 25.10
N ARG A 394 -3.63 8.94 25.25
CA ARG A 394 -2.67 9.21 24.17
C ARG A 394 -2.51 7.97 23.30
N LEU A 395 -2.30 8.15 22.01
CA LEU A 395 -2.05 7.04 21.08
C LEU A 395 -0.82 6.21 21.47
N SER A 396 0.20 6.86 22.04
CA SER A 396 1.41 6.21 22.56
C SER A 396 1.13 5.15 23.62
N ASP A 397 0.02 5.29 24.36
CA ASP A 397 -0.32 4.46 25.51
C ASP A 397 -1.25 3.31 25.12
N THR A 398 -1.99 3.47 24.02
CA THR A 398 -3.07 2.56 23.59
C THR A 398 -2.72 1.74 22.35
N GLY A 399 -1.78 2.23 21.54
CA GLY A 399 -1.54 1.73 20.19
C GLY A 399 -2.67 2.11 19.23
N LEU A 400 -2.53 1.70 17.96
CA LEU A 400 -3.50 2.04 16.93
C LEU A 400 -4.89 1.41 17.19
N PRO A 401 -5.98 2.15 16.94
CA PRO A 401 -7.31 1.56 16.89
C PRO A 401 -7.45 0.59 15.70
N PRO A 402 -8.42 -0.34 15.72
CA PRO A 402 -8.74 -1.14 14.55
C PRO A 402 -9.18 -0.25 13.37
N HIS A 403 -8.39 -0.22 12.30
CA HIS A 403 -8.77 0.44 11.05
C HIS A 403 -9.97 -0.24 10.39
N ALA A 404 -10.77 0.53 9.67
CA ALA A 404 -11.82 0.03 8.81
C ALA A 404 -11.20 -0.85 7.69
N PRO A 405 -11.53 -2.16 7.63
CA PRO A 405 -10.82 -3.08 6.73
C PRO A 405 -10.94 -2.77 5.23
N TRP A 406 -11.92 -1.95 4.85
CA TRP A 406 -12.23 -1.59 3.45
C TRP A 406 -11.54 -0.30 2.99
N LEU A 407 -10.74 0.35 3.83
CA LEU A 407 -9.99 1.53 3.41
C LEU A 407 -8.84 1.14 2.48
N GLY A 408 -8.74 1.84 1.35
CA GLY A 408 -7.57 1.74 0.50
C GLY A 408 -6.35 2.34 1.20
N THR A 409 -5.19 1.73 0.99
CA THR A 409 -3.87 2.06 1.56
C THR A 409 -3.64 1.69 3.03
N SER A 410 -4.69 1.55 3.85
CA SER A 410 -4.57 1.19 5.27
C SER A 410 -5.44 -0.01 5.70
N GLY A 411 -6.21 -0.59 4.79
CA GLY A 411 -7.10 -1.72 5.04
C GLY A 411 -6.47 -3.09 4.78
N LEU A 412 -7.32 -4.07 4.47
CA LEU A 412 -6.92 -5.46 4.27
C LEU A 412 -7.25 -5.91 2.84
N SER A 413 -6.24 -6.34 2.09
CA SER A 413 -6.35 -6.91 0.74
C SER A 413 -7.08 -6.05 -0.32
N THR A 414 -7.44 -4.81 -0.05
CA THR A 414 -8.27 -4.00 -0.94
C THR A 414 -7.53 -3.56 -2.20
N LEU A 415 -6.22 -3.28 -2.10
CA LEU A 415 -5.37 -2.99 -3.26
C LEU A 415 -5.02 -4.25 -4.02
N HIS A 416 -4.78 -5.37 -3.33
CA HIS A 416 -4.68 -6.66 -3.99
C HIS A 416 -5.92 -6.94 -4.84
N ASN A 417 -7.10 -6.79 -4.22
CA ASN A 417 -8.38 -7.03 -4.85
C ASN A 417 -8.61 -6.17 -6.09
N GLY A 418 -8.26 -4.87 -6.03
CA GLY A 418 -8.52 -3.91 -7.10
C GLY A 418 -7.42 -3.79 -8.16
N MET A 419 -6.17 -4.12 -7.83
CA MET A 419 -5.00 -3.82 -8.69
C MET A 419 -4.16 -5.04 -9.05
N ILE A 420 -4.13 -6.09 -8.21
CA ILE A 420 -3.32 -7.30 -8.45
C ILE A 420 -4.17 -8.47 -8.96
N ALA A 421 -5.30 -8.75 -8.31
CA ALA A 421 -6.24 -9.79 -8.71
C ALA A 421 -6.68 -9.71 -10.18
N PRO A 422 -7.00 -8.53 -10.77
CA PRO A 422 -7.37 -8.47 -12.19
C PRO A 422 -6.21 -8.72 -13.16
N LEU A 423 -4.96 -8.74 -12.68
CA LEU A 423 -3.78 -9.11 -13.47
C LEU A 423 -3.52 -10.61 -13.42
N ALA A 424 -3.90 -11.32 -12.36
CA ALA A 424 -3.66 -12.76 -12.27
C ALA A 424 -4.59 -13.53 -13.24
N PRO A 425 -4.10 -14.55 -13.97
CA PRO A 425 -2.76 -15.16 -13.92
C PRO A 425 -1.86 -14.74 -15.11
N TYR A 426 -1.74 -13.44 -15.43
CA TYR A 426 -0.90 -12.98 -16.54
C TYR A 426 0.53 -13.49 -16.42
N GLY A 427 1.13 -13.96 -17.52
CA GLY A 427 2.51 -14.44 -17.48
C GLY A 427 3.48 -13.34 -17.06
N VAL A 428 4.35 -13.63 -16.08
CA VAL A 428 5.42 -12.73 -15.64
C VAL A 428 6.79 -13.41 -15.60
N LYS A 429 7.84 -12.62 -15.86
CA LYS A 429 9.25 -12.98 -15.66
C LYS A 429 9.64 -12.81 -14.19
N GLY A 430 9.15 -11.77 -13.53
CA GLY A 430 9.46 -11.45 -12.13
C GLY A 430 8.71 -10.24 -11.59
N PHE A 431 8.99 -9.91 -10.33
CA PHE A 431 8.35 -8.84 -9.57
C PHE A 431 9.40 -7.85 -9.05
N ALA A 432 9.02 -6.57 -8.99
CA ALA A 432 9.79 -5.53 -8.30
C ALA A 432 8.91 -4.82 -7.25
N TRP A 433 9.44 -4.66 -6.04
CA TRP A 433 8.71 -4.18 -4.87
C TRP A 433 9.49 -3.08 -4.16
N TYR A 434 8.85 -1.91 -3.99
CA TYR A 434 9.41 -0.82 -3.20
C TYR A 434 8.33 -0.25 -2.27
N GLN A 435 8.34 -0.78 -1.05
CA GLN A 435 7.45 -0.41 0.03
C GLN A 435 8.08 -0.75 1.37
N GLY A 436 7.63 -0.07 2.41
CA GLY A 436 7.94 -0.41 3.80
C GLY A 436 7.77 0.79 4.71
N GLU A 437 7.82 2.00 4.17
CA GLU A 437 7.76 3.25 4.93
C GLU A 437 6.47 3.36 5.74
N ALA A 438 5.33 2.92 5.20
CA ALA A 438 4.05 2.91 5.93
C ALA A 438 3.98 1.85 7.05
N ASN A 439 4.92 0.89 7.09
CA ASN A 439 4.96 -0.19 8.09
C ASN A 439 6.17 -0.08 9.04
N VAL A 440 6.92 1.03 9.06
CA VAL A 440 8.15 1.15 9.87
C VAL A 440 7.93 0.92 11.35
N THR A 441 6.73 1.22 11.86
CA THR A 441 6.33 0.97 13.26
C THR A 441 5.96 -0.49 13.55
N GLU A 442 5.92 -1.34 12.54
CA GLU A 442 5.41 -2.72 12.59
C GLU A 442 6.44 -3.75 12.10
N ALA A 443 7.75 -3.50 12.27
CA ALA A 443 8.82 -4.35 11.75
C ALA A 443 8.66 -5.85 12.07
N LYS A 444 8.14 -6.19 13.26
CA LYS A 444 7.84 -7.59 13.64
C LYS A 444 6.75 -8.23 12.78
N GLU A 445 5.68 -7.49 12.48
CA GLU A 445 4.61 -7.99 11.61
C GLU A 445 5.06 -8.00 10.15
N TYR A 446 5.83 -7.00 9.72
CA TYR A 446 6.43 -6.97 8.38
C TYR A 446 7.27 -8.21 8.08
N ALA A 447 7.97 -8.75 9.09
CA ALA A 447 8.77 -9.98 8.96
C ALA A 447 7.93 -11.23 8.65
N ARG A 448 6.62 -11.21 8.96
CA ARG A 448 5.65 -12.25 8.61
C ARG A 448 4.97 -11.94 7.27
N LEU A 449 4.62 -10.67 7.05
CA LEU A 449 3.88 -10.22 5.87
C LEU A 449 4.70 -10.30 4.58
N MET A 450 5.99 -9.94 4.60
CA MET A 450 6.80 -9.88 3.38
C MET A 450 7.00 -11.27 2.73
N PRO A 451 7.37 -12.35 3.47
CA PRO A 451 7.38 -13.70 2.90
C PRO A 451 6.00 -14.16 2.38
N ALA A 452 4.92 -13.77 3.07
CA ALA A 452 3.56 -14.10 2.64
C ALA A 452 3.19 -13.41 1.33
N LEU A 453 3.54 -12.13 1.14
CA LEU A 453 3.34 -11.42 -0.13
C LEU A 453 4.06 -12.13 -1.29
N ILE A 454 5.32 -12.49 -1.09
CA ILE A 454 6.13 -13.19 -2.10
C ILE A 454 5.46 -14.51 -2.50
N ALA A 455 5.09 -15.33 -1.51
CA ALA A 455 4.43 -16.62 -1.76
C ALA A 455 3.03 -16.46 -2.37
N ASP A 456 2.29 -15.43 -1.96
CA ASP A 456 0.95 -15.13 -2.46
C ASP A 456 0.98 -14.77 -3.95
N TRP A 457 1.89 -13.88 -4.35
CA TRP A 457 2.00 -13.43 -5.73
C TRP A 457 2.58 -14.51 -6.64
N ARG A 458 3.64 -15.20 -6.23
CA ARG A 458 4.17 -16.33 -7.01
C ARG A 458 3.11 -17.39 -7.26
N ARG A 459 2.21 -17.64 -6.30
CA ARG A 459 1.07 -18.55 -6.48
C ARG A 459 0.01 -17.96 -7.41
N ALA A 460 -0.36 -16.69 -7.24
CA ALA A 460 -1.41 -16.04 -8.03
C ALA A 460 -1.06 -15.96 -9.54
N PHE A 461 0.22 -15.78 -9.85
CA PHE A 461 0.73 -15.67 -11.22
C PHE A 461 1.34 -16.98 -11.75
N ASP A 462 1.13 -18.11 -11.06
CA ASP A 462 1.68 -19.43 -11.42
C ASP A 462 3.19 -19.40 -11.73
N ALA A 463 3.95 -18.74 -10.85
CA ALA A 463 5.35 -18.44 -11.04
C ALA A 463 6.17 -18.72 -9.76
N PRO A 464 6.27 -19.99 -9.31
CA PRO A 464 6.89 -20.37 -8.03
C PRO A 464 8.35 -19.95 -7.88
N ASP A 465 9.09 -19.84 -9.00
CA ASP A 465 10.50 -19.46 -9.02
C ASP A 465 10.75 -18.05 -9.58
N ALA A 466 9.70 -17.26 -9.79
CA ALA A 466 9.87 -15.90 -10.31
C ALA A 466 10.74 -15.06 -9.35
N PRO A 467 11.78 -14.38 -9.87
CA PRO A 467 12.57 -13.44 -9.10
C PRO A 467 11.70 -12.37 -8.46
N PHE A 468 11.93 -12.09 -7.18
CA PHE A 468 11.26 -11.02 -6.46
C PHE A 468 12.30 -10.01 -5.95
N LEU A 469 12.31 -8.84 -6.57
CA LEU A 469 13.33 -7.81 -6.36
C LEU A 469 12.80 -6.75 -5.40
N MET A 470 13.45 -6.59 -4.26
CA MET A 470 13.04 -5.68 -3.20
C MET A 470 13.98 -4.49 -3.11
N VAL A 471 13.43 -3.28 -3.02
CA VAL A 471 14.22 -2.10 -2.69
C VAL A 471 14.23 -1.91 -1.17
N GLN A 472 15.42 -1.93 -0.56
CA GLN A 472 15.56 -1.63 0.87
C GLN A 472 15.32 -0.14 1.12
N LEU A 473 14.66 0.24 2.22
CA LEU A 473 14.32 1.63 2.48
C LEU A 473 15.54 2.56 2.43
N ALA A 474 15.35 3.72 1.80
CA ALA A 474 16.35 4.78 1.73
C ALA A 474 16.55 5.48 3.07
N ALA A 475 17.65 6.23 3.24
CA ALA A 475 17.82 7.17 4.36
C ALA A 475 16.68 8.19 4.40
N PHE A 476 16.03 8.31 5.56
CA PHE A 476 15.01 9.34 5.81
C PHE A 476 14.88 9.55 7.31
N GLY A 477 14.80 10.81 7.75
CA GLY A 477 14.73 11.18 9.15
C GLY A 477 16.06 11.73 9.69
N PRO A 478 16.10 12.14 10.97
CA PRO A 478 17.25 12.83 11.55
C PRO A 478 18.51 11.94 11.55
N GLN A 479 19.66 12.57 11.32
CA GLN A 479 20.94 11.94 11.61
C GLN A 479 21.16 11.89 13.12
N VAL A 480 21.83 10.85 13.59
CA VAL A 480 22.14 10.65 15.01
C VAL A 480 23.65 10.62 15.23
N ASN A 481 24.09 11.19 16.34
CA ASN A 481 25.48 11.17 16.79
C ASN A 481 25.72 10.22 17.97
N LYS A 482 24.68 9.51 18.40
CA LYS A 482 24.71 8.46 19.42
C LYS A 482 23.78 7.32 19.02
N PRO A 483 24.09 6.07 19.40
CA PRO A 483 23.18 4.95 19.18
C PRO A 483 21.81 5.17 19.82
N GLY A 484 20.78 4.61 19.20
CA GLY A 484 19.41 4.74 19.65
C GLY A 484 18.47 3.74 19.01
N VAL A 485 17.19 3.88 19.33
CA VAL A 485 16.12 3.11 18.68
C VAL A 485 15.87 3.71 17.31
N SER A 486 15.81 2.86 16.28
CA SER A 486 15.44 3.25 14.92
C SER A 486 14.49 2.20 14.34
N ARG A 487 13.21 2.54 14.32
CA ARG A 487 12.15 1.72 13.69
C ARG A 487 12.41 1.54 12.18
N TRP A 488 13.02 2.55 11.57
CA TRP A 488 13.42 2.52 10.18
C TRP A 488 14.54 1.49 9.91
N ALA A 489 15.58 1.46 10.75
CA ALA A 489 16.65 0.47 10.66
C ALA A 489 16.16 -0.96 10.97
N GLU A 490 15.24 -1.12 11.95
CA GLU A 490 14.59 -2.41 12.23
C GLU A 490 13.91 -2.97 10.98
N LEU A 491 13.13 -2.16 10.27
CA LEU A 491 12.46 -2.59 9.04
C LEU A 491 13.46 -2.85 7.89
N ARG A 492 14.52 -2.05 7.74
CA ARG A 492 15.59 -2.34 6.76
C ARG A 492 16.23 -3.71 7.00
N ASP A 493 16.48 -4.07 8.25
CA ASP A 493 17.04 -5.39 8.58
C ASP A 493 16.03 -6.52 8.31
N VAL A 494 14.72 -6.30 8.52
CA VAL A 494 13.68 -7.25 8.10
C VAL A 494 13.70 -7.46 6.59
N GLN A 495 13.81 -6.40 5.79
CA GLN A 495 13.92 -6.50 4.32
C GLN A 495 15.15 -7.31 3.91
N ARG A 496 16.31 -7.05 4.55
CA ARG A 496 17.55 -7.81 4.34
C ARG A 496 17.37 -9.29 4.68
N ARG A 497 16.83 -9.60 5.86
CA ARG A 497 16.61 -10.99 6.30
C ARG A 497 15.62 -11.74 5.43
N THR A 498 14.56 -11.06 4.97
CA THR A 498 13.60 -11.65 4.04
C THR A 498 14.29 -12.06 2.74
N VAL A 499 15.11 -11.19 2.17
CA VAL A 499 15.85 -11.52 0.94
C VAL A 499 16.87 -12.64 1.17
N ALA A 500 17.60 -12.59 2.29
CA ALA A 500 18.59 -13.62 2.62
C ALA A 500 17.98 -15.03 2.82
N ALA A 501 16.68 -15.12 3.11
CA ALA A 501 15.97 -16.37 3.35
C ALA A 501 15.44 -17.05 2.08
N ASP A 502 15.46 -16.38 0.91
CA ASP A 502 14.90 -16.89 -0.34
C ASP A 502 15.88 -16.65 -1.51
N PRO A 503 16.43 -17.72 -2.14
CA PRO A 503 17.43 -17.59 -3.20
C PRO A 503 16.91 -16.93 -4.47
N ASN A 504 15.58 -16.89 -4.68
CA ASN A 504 14.95 -16.25 -5.82
C ASN A 504 14.54 -14.80 -5.50
N THR A 505 15.20 -14.16 -4.54
CA THR A 505 14.97 -12.76 -4.17
C THR A 505 16.26 -11.96 -4.24
N GLY A 506 16.13 -10.65 -4.48
CA GLY A 506 17.27 -9.74 -4.55
C GLY A 506 17.00 -8.45 -3.80
N LEU A 507 18.03 -7.88 -3.16
CA LEU A 507 17.92 -6.62 -2.42
C LEU A 507 18.68 -5.49 -3.12
N ALA A 508 17.94 -4.53 -3.64
CA ALA A 508 18.46 -3.25 -4.11
C ALA A 508 18.47 -2.29 -2.91
N SER A 509 19.59 -2.18 -2.19
CA SER A 509 19.64 -1.21 -1.10
C SER A 509 19.51 0.20 -1.65
N ALA A 510 18.75 1.08 -1.00
CA ALA A 510 18.67 2.51 -1.36
C ALA A 510 19.16 3.43 -0.22
N VAL A 511 19.80 2.86 0.80
CA VAL A 511 20.17 3.58 2.03
C VAL A 511 21.07 4.81 1.76
N ASP A 512 21.94 4.74 0.75
CA ASP A 512 22.86 5.80 0.31
C ASP A 512 22.23 6.83 -0.65
N LEU A 513 21.03 6.56 -1.16
CA LEU A 513 20.31 7.43 -2.10
C LEU A 513 19.35 8.39 -1.41
N GLY A 514 19.09 8.17 -0.12
CA GLY A 514 18.13 8.92 0.69
C GLY A 514 18.63 10.28 1.19
N SER A 515 17.75 10.99 1.90
CA SER A 515 18.01 12.31 2.47
C SER A 515 17.32 12.44 3.84
N PRO A 516 17.93 13.15 4.82
CA PRO A 516 17.26 13.41 6.10
C PRO A 516 15.92 14.15 5.98
N TYR A 517 15.71 14.87 4.87
CA TYR A 517 14.61 15.83 4.71
C TYR A 517 13.51 15.38 3.77
N ASP A 518 13.78 14.38 2.93
CA ASP A 518 12.82 13.91 1.93
C ASP A 518 12.82 12.38 1.92
N ILE A 519 11.65 11.82 2.18
CA ILE A 519 11.38 10.38 2.19
C ILE A 519 11.44 9.78 0.76
N HIS A 520 11.35 10.62 -0.28
CA HIS A 520 11.33 10.21 -1.68
C HIS A 520 12.64 10.55 -2.39
N PRO A 521 13.68 9.67 -2.35
CA PRO A 521 14.94 9.94 -3.04
C PRO A 521 14.72 10.11 -4.55
N ALA A 522 15.13 11.26 -5.09
CA ALA A 522 14.92 11.60 -6.49
C ALA A 522 15.82 10.78 -7.45
N ASP A 523 16.92 10.19 -6.97
CA ASP A 523 17.81 9.34 -7.77
C ASP A 523 17.21 7.95 -8.05
N LYS A 524 16.10 7.93 -8.78
CA LYS A 524 15.41 6.72 -9.20
C LYS A 524 16.16 5.97 -10.30
N LEU A 525 17.09 6.64 -11.00
CA LEU A 525 17.96 5.99 -11.97
C LEU A 525 18.82 4.93 -11.27
N GLN A 526 19.49 5.27 -10.15
CA GLN A 526 20.27 4.29 -9.40
C GLN A 526 19.41 3.17 -8.81
N VAL A 527 18.19 3.47 -8.33
CA VAL A 527 17.25 2.43 -7.87
C VAL A 527 16.94 1.45 -9.01
N GLY A 528 16.56 1.96 -10.19
CA GLY A 528 16.22 1.13 -11.34
C GLY A 528 17.40 0.32 -11.87
N LEU A 529 18.62 0.88 -11.89
CA LEU A 529 19.82 0.14 -12.30
C LEU A 529 20.18 -0.98 -11.31
N ARG A 530 20.00 -0.77 -9.99
CA ARG A 530 20.20 -1.82 -8.99
C ARG A 530 19.18 -2.94 -9.17
N LEU A 531 17.91 -2.61 -9.42
CA LEU A 531 16.88 -3.60 -9.77
C LEU A 531 17.23 -4.33 -11.08
N GLY A 532 17.69 -3.63 -12.12
CA GLY A 532 18.09 -4.21 -13.40
C GLY A 532 19.25 -5.20 -13.26
N GLY A 533 20.27 -4.86 -12.46
CA GLY A 533 21.36 -5.77 -12.13
C GLY A 533 20.89 -7.04 -11.42
N LEU A 534 19.96 -6.92 -10.46
CA LEU A 534 19.39 -8.08 -9.78
C LEU A 534 18.54 -8.94 -10.72
N ALA A 535 17.74 -8.30 -11.58
CA ALA A 535 16.97 -8.99 -12.61
C ALA A 535 17.90 -9.81 -13.51
N ARG A 536 18.97 -9.20 -14.03
CA ARG A 536 19.99 -9.85 -14.87
C ARG A 536 20.63 -11.06 -14.18
N LYS A 537 21.01 -10.89 -12.91
CA LYS A 537 21.60 -11.98 -12.10
C LYS A 537 20.63 -13.15 -11.91
N LEU A 538 19.38 -12.87 -11.52
CA LEU A 538 18.43 -13.89 -11.09
C LEU A 538 17.58 -14.48 -12.22
N ALA A 539 17.31 -13.72 -13.28
CA ALA A 539 16.35 -14.08 -14.33
C ALA A 539 16.99 -14.33 -15.70
N TYR A 540 18.23 -13.86 -15.91
CA TYR A 540 18.93 -13.89 -17.21
C TYR A 540 20.27 -14.65 -17.18
N GLY A 541 20.57 -15.34 -16.07
CA GLY A 541 21.74 -16.23 -15.98
C GLY A 541 23.08 -15.50 -15.82
N GLU A 542 23.10 -14.19 -15.57
CA GLU A 542 24.31 -13.43 -15.28
C GLU A 542 24.77 -13.64 -13.82
N THR A 543 24.97 -14.90 -13.42
CA THR A 543 25.21 -15.29 -12.02
C THR A 543 26.50 -14.71 -11.42
N ALA A 544 27.49 -14.40 -12.26
CA ALA A 544 28.74 -13.74 -11.87
C ALA A 544 28.60 -12.23 -11.64
N LEU A 545 27.44 -11.62 -11.98
CA LEU A 545 27.21 -10.20 -11.79
C LEU A 545 27.12 -9.87 -10.29
N ASN A 546 27.97 -8.96 -9.85
CA ASN A 546 27.88 -8.42 -8.50
C ASN A 546 26.83 -7.30 -8.42
N ALA A 547 25.57 -7.71 -8.27
CA ALA A 547 24.38 -6.84 -8.29
C ALA A 547 23.94 -6.31 -6.90
N SER A 548 24.66 -6.63 -5.82
CA SER A 548 24.35 -6.18 -4.46
C SER A 548 25.59 -5.67 -3.74
N GLY A 549 25.40 -4.81 -2.74
CA GLY A 549 26.49 -4.42 -1.84
C GLY A 549 26.75 -5.47 -0.75
N PRO A 550 27.85 -5.35 0.01
CA PRO A 550 28.23 -6.34 1.02
C PRO A 550 27.12 -6.59 2.05
N ALA A 551 26.83 -7.86 2.32
CA ALA A 551 25.86 -8.28 3.32
C ALA A 551 26.55 -9.05 4.45
N PRO A 552 26.06 -8.95 5.70
CA PRO A 552 26.66 -9.65 6.82
C PRO A 552 26.33 -11.15 6.79
N VAL A 553 27.33 -11.99 7.05
CA VAL A 553 27.20 -13.44 7.18
C VAL A 553 27.19 -13.85 8.65
N SER A 554 28.12 -13.31 9.45
CA SER A 554 28.24 -13.65 10.87
C SER A 554 28.94 -12.54 11.66
N ALA A 555 28.77 -12.57 12.98
CA ALA A 555 29.53 -11.78 13.94
C ALA A 555 29.99 -12.69 15.08
N ALA A 556 31.29 -12.74 15.33
CA ALA A 556 31.88 -13.62 16.34
C ALA A 556 32.92 -12.89 17.18
N ARG A 557 33.06 -13.29 18.44
CA ARG A 557 34.11 -12.75 19.31
C ARG A 557 35.48 -13.36 18.99
N ASP A 558 36.49 -12.51 18.86
CA ASP A 558 37.89 -12.89 18.65
C ASP A 558 38.76 -12.10 19.63
N GLY A 559 39.01 -12.68 20.81
CA GLY A 559 39.74 -12.03 21.90
C GLY A 559 39.06 -10.72 22.36
N ALA A 560 39.73 -9.59 22.11
CA ALA A 560 39.26 -8.25 22.45
C ALA A 560 38.47 -7.57 21.30
N GLU A 561 38.21 -8.30 20.21
CA GLU A 561 37.48 -7.81 19.05
C GLU A 561 36.16 -8.58 18.84
N VAL A 562 35.26 -7.96 18.10
CA VAL A 562 34.16 -8.64 17.41
C VAL A 562 34.46 -8.58 15.91
N VAL A 563 34.47 -9.72 15.24
CA VAL A 563 34.72 -9.82 13.80
C VAL A 563 33.40 -10.08 13.09
N VAL A 564 32.99 -9.12 12.25
CA VAL A 564 31.90 -9.28 11.30
C VAL A 564 32.46 -9.81 9.99
N THR A 565 31.95 -10.94 9.52
CA THR A 565 32.27 -11.47 8.19
C THR A 565 31.18 -11.08 7.20
N LEU A 566 31.57 -10.53 6.06
CA LEU A 566 30.70 -10.13 4.96
C LEU A 566 30.70 -11.23 3.88
N ASP A 567 29.68 -11.25 3.02
CA ASP A 567 29.57 -12.19 1.90
C ASP A 567 30.49 -11.88 0.72
N GLN A 568 31.15 -10.73 0.76
CA GLN A 568 32.12 -10.27 -0.22
C GLN A 568 33.06 -9.22 0.37
N PRO A 569 34.24 -9.00 -0.25
CA PRO A 569 35.14 -7.92 0.14
C PRO A 569 34.47 -6.55 0.06
N ALA A 570 34.83 -5.69 1.01
CA ALA A 570 34.34 -4.32 1.08
C ALA A 570 35.47 -3.30 0.94
N VAL A 571 35.09 -2.03 0.80
CA VAL A 571 35.95 -0.86 0.68
C VAL A 571 35.36 0.25 1.53
N ALA A 572 36.20 0.88 2.37
CA ALA A 572 35.85 2.09 3.09
C ALA A 572 36.21 3.32 2.25
N TYR A 573 35.24 4.21 1.98
CA TYR A 573 35.44 5.46 1.26
C TYR A 573 35.62 6.65 2.22
N GLY A 574 36.38 7.66 1.79
CA GLY A 574 36.63 8.89 2.56
C GLY A 574 37.59 8.74 3.75
N SER A 575 37.68 7.55 4.35
CA SER A 575 38.66 7.20 5.38
C SER A 575 39.10 5.74 5.20
N GLY A 576 40.22 5.36 5.81
CA GLY A 576 40.66 3.97 5.86
C GLY A 576 39.91 3.09 6.87
N ARG A 577 38.84 3.60 7.49
CA ARG A 577 38.11 2.92 8.59
C ARG A 577 36.60 2.92 8.33
N PRO A 578 35.92 1.78 8.41
CA PRO A 578 34.46 1.75 8.36
C PRO A 578 33.84 2.55 9.52
N ALA A 579 32.74 3.24 9.25
CA ALA A 579 31.95 3.99 10.22
C ALA A 579 30.57 3.35 10.40
N GLY A 580 29.84 3.78 11.45
CA GLY A 580 28.46 3.37 11.67
C GLY A 580 28.28 1.99 12.31
N PHE A 581 29.34 1.41 12.89
CA PHE A 581 29.27 0.17 13.67
C PHE A 581 29.01 0.46 15.15
N GLU A 582 28.10 -0.31 15.72
CA GLU A 582 27.76 -0.26 17.13
C GLU A 582 27.88 -1.66 17.75
N LEU A 583 28.36 -1.72 19.00
CA LEU A 583 28.21 -2.91 19.84
C LEU A 583 27.16 -2.62 20.91
N CYS A 584 26.34 -3.63 21.20
CA CYS A 584 25.27 -3.58 22.19
C CYS A 584 25.47 -4.68 23.24
N ASP A 585 25.15 -4.38 24.50
CA ASP A 585 25.16 -5.34 25.61
C ASP A 585 23.78 -5.96 25.85
N SER A 586 23.68 -6.86 26.83
CA SER A 586 22.43 -7.54 27.19
C SER A 586 21.36 -6.61 27.77
N ALA A 587 21.70 -5.37 28.12
CA ALA A 587 20.76 -4.34 28.55
C ALA A 587 20.30 -3.44 27.38
N GLU A 588 20.61 -3.82 26.13
CA GLU A 588 20.36 -3.04 24.91
C GLU A 588 21.05 -1.66 24.93
N SER A 589 22.06 -1.46 25.78
CA SER A 589 22.89 -0.26 25.75
C SER A 589 23.90 -0.40 24.63
N CYS A 590 23.80 0.45 23.61
CA CYS A 590 24.68 0.42 22.44
C CYS A 590 25.68 1.59 22.42
N ARG A 591 26.84 1.36 21.82
CA ARG A 591 27.89 2.38 21.61
C ARG A 591 28.51 2.24 20.22
N PHE A 592 28.81 3.37 19.57
CA PHE A 592 29.67 3.36 18.39
C PHE A 592 31.06 2.85 18.78
N VAL A 593 31.67 2.08 17.89
CA VAL A 593 33.01 1.51 18.09
C VAL A 593 33.90 1.72 16.87
N ASP A 594 35.20 1.80 17.13
CA ASP A 594 36.19 1.83 16.05
C ASP A 594 36.21 0.50 15.29
N ALA A 595 36.28 0.61 13.97
CA ALA A 595 36.34 -0.51 13.06
C ALA A 595 37.57 -0.44 12.15
N SER A 596 38.17 -1.60 11.86
CA SER A 596 39.12 -1.78 10.76
C SER A 596 38.60 -2.80 9.76
N LEU A 597 39.05 -2.71 8.51
CA LEU A 597 38.62 -3.56 7.41
C LEU A 597 39.80 -4.37 6.86
N ASP A 598 39.60 -5.67 6.71
CA ASP A 598 40.53 -6.61 6.08
C ASP A 598 39.76 -7.53 5.11
N GLY A 599 39.75 -7.17 3.83
CA GLY A 599 38.98 -7.88 2.80
C GLY A 599 37.47 -7.86 3.07
N ASP A 600 36.93 -9.02 3.44
CA ASP A 600 35.53 -9.27 3.79
C ASP A 600 35.27 -9.23 5.31
N LYS A 601 36.29 -8.94 6.12
CA LYS A 601 36.19 -8.91 7.59
C LYS A 601 36.26 -7.50 8.13
N VAL A 602 35.25 -7.12 8.91
CA VAL A 602 35.26 -5.90 9.72
C VAL A 602 35.58 -6.27 11.17
N ARG A 603 36.67 -5.74 11.70
CA ARG A 603 37.10 -5.97 13.09
C ARG A 603 36.72 -4.77 13.94
N LEU A 604 35.96 -5.02 14.99
CA LEU A 604 35.42 -4.02 15.90
C LEU A 604 36.11 -4.12 17.25
N THR A 605 36.69 -3.01 17.73
CA THR A 605 37.33 -3.00 19.05
C THR A 605 36.27 -3.05 20.15
N VAL A 606 36.35 -4.03 21.05
CA VAL A 606 35.46 -4.12 22.22
C VAL A 606 36.05 -3.31 23.37
N PRO A 607 35.36 -2.30 23.92
CA PRO A 607 35.84 -1.56 25.08
C PRO A 607 36.06 -2.48 26.29
N ALA A 608 37.09 -2.18 27.09
CA ALA A 608 37.40 -2.97 28.28
C ALA A 608 36.17 -3.05 29.22
N GLY A 609 35.87 -4.26 29.70
CA GLY A 609 34.71 -4.52 30.56
C GLY A 609 33.36 -4.53 29.84
N TYR A 610 33.31 -4.32 28.52
CA TYR A 610 32.08 -4.32 27.74
C TYR A 610 31.76 -5.73 27.21
N ALA A 611 30.57 -6.23 27.57
CA ALA A 611 30.07 -7.54 27.15
C ALA A 611 29.14 -7.37 25.94
N ALA A 612 29.73 -7.27 24.74
CA ALA A 612 28.97 -7.18 23.50
C ALA A 612 28.27 -8.51 23.19
N VAL A 613 26.94 -8.48 23.10
CA VAL A 613 26.10 -9.63 22.70
C VAL A 613 25.52 -9.47 21.30
N LYS A 614 25.64 -8.27 20.73
CA LYS A 614 25.03 -7.88 19.47
C LYS A 614 25.86 -6.80 18.79
N VAL A 615 25.90 -6.84 17.47
CA VAL A 615 26.48 -5.82 16.62
C VAL A 615 25.40 -5.23 15.72
N ARG A 616 25.47 -3.91 15.50
CA ARG A 616 24.64 -3.19 14.54
C ARG A 616 25.53 -2.44 13.56
N PHE A 617 25.07 -2.32 12.33
CA PHE A 617 25.69 -1.48 11.30
C PHE A 617 24.64 -0.58 10.66
N ALA A 618 24.94 0.72 10.58
CA ALA A 618 24.09 1.73 9.98
C ALA A 618 22.67 1.77 10.58
N TRP A 619 22.58 1.60 11.90
CA TRP A 619 21.33 1.48 12.65
C TRP A 619 20.73 2.84 13.03
N ALA A 620 20.34 3.59 12.00
CA ALA A 620 19.67 4.86 12.15
C ALA A 620 18.70 5.10 10.99
N ASP A 621 17.81 6.06 11.19
CA ASP A 621 16.87 6.58 10.19
C ASP A 621 17.64 7.08 8.96
N SER A 622 18.61 7.99 9.18
CA SER A 622 19.60 8.43 8.19
C SER A 622 21.03 8.18 8.67
N PRO A 623 21.61 6.99 8.43
CA PRO A 623 22.95 6.65 8.89
C PRO A 623 24.03 7.32 8.03
N VAL A 624 25.20 7.58 8.63
CA VAL A 624 26.41 7.92 7.88
C VAL A 624 27.05 6.63 7.38
N LEU A 625 27.21 6.53 6.07
CA LEU A 625 27.72 5.33 5.40
C LEU A 625 29.02 5.61 4.66
N ASN A 626 30.00 4.74 4.87
CA ASN A 626 31.23 4.76 4.10
C ASN A 626 31.74 3.37 3.69
N LEU A 627 30.99 2.30 3.99
CA LEU A 627 31.36 0.93 3.66
C LEU A 627 30.58 0.45 2.43
N PHE A 628 31.29 0.08 1.38
CA PHE A 628 30.74 -0.26 0.07
C PHE A 628 31.43 -1.50 -0.51
N GLY A 629 30.83 -2.15 -1.51
CA GLY A 629 31.52 -3.16 -2.31
C GLY A 629 32.43 -2.53 -3.36
N ALA A 630 33.26 -3.34 -4.02
CA ALA A 630 34.06 -2.89 -5.18
C ALA A 630 33.19 -2.36 -6.34
N ASN A 631 31.92 -2.79 -6.40
CA ASN A 631 30.89 -2.33 -7.32
C ASN A 631 30.25 -0.98 -6.91
N ARG A 632 30.73 -0.33 -5.84
CA ARG A 632 30.19 0.92 -5.27
C ARG A 632 28.74 0.82 -4.79
N LEU A 633 28.24 -0.38 -4.52
CA LEU A 633 26.96 -0.56 -3.83
C LEU A 633 27.19 -0.57 -2.30
N PRO A 634 26.32 0.10 -1.51
CA PRO A 634 26.52 0.23 -0.07
C PRO A 634 26.39 -1.12 0.63
N ALA A 635 27.17 -1.33 1.68
CA ALA A 635 26.93 -2.44 2.60
C ALA A 635 25.52 -2.30 3.19
N THR A 636 24.81 -3.42 3.32
CA THR A 636 23.42 -3.41 3.79
C THR A 636 23.37 -3.16 5.31
N PRO A 637 22.51 -2.27 5.84
CA PRO A 637 22.30 -2.13 7.27
C PRO A 637 21.81 -3.43 7.92
N PHE A 638 22.26 -3.71 9.15
CA PHE A 638 21.91 -4.94 9.85
C PHE A 638 22.01 -4.87 11.37
N GLU A 639 21.39 -5.86 12.02
CA GLU A 639 21.67 -6.29 13.38
C GLU A 639 22.04 -7.79 13.35
N LEU A 640 23.08 -8.19 14.09
CA LEU A 640 23.44 -9.60 14.28
C LEU A 640 23.77 -9.90 15.74
N PRO A 641 23.43 -11.10 16.25
CA PRO A 641 23.97 -11.58 17.52
C PRO A 641 25.48 -11.83 17.39
N VAL A 642 26.23 -11.49 18.44
CA VAL A 642 27.66 -11.86 18.57
C VAL A 642 27.73 -13.25 19.17
N ARG A 643 28.35 -14.17 18.44
CA ARG A 643 28.52 -15.57 18.86
C ARG A 643 29.90 -15.85 19.46
#